data_AF-A0A1I4WS91-F1
#
_entry.id   AF-A0A1I4WS91-F1
#
_cell.length_a   1.000
_cell.length_b   1.000
_cell.length_c   1.000
_cell.angle_alpha   90.00
_cell.angle_beta   90.00
_cell.angle_gamma   90.00
#
_symmetry.space_group_name_H-M   'P 1'
#
loop_
_entity.id
_entity.type
_entity.pdbx_description
1 polymer ?
#
loop_
_entity_poly.entity_id
_entity_poly.type
_entity_poly.pdbx_seq_one_letter_code
_entity_poly.pdbx_strand_id
1 'polypeptide(L)'
;MLDTARADGDPAPAAPQAGDPPPGRLVVQRGPFTGPTALVPEDLYAEVLRGAARRDRDRDRIELGPATLVSTNTYWGRLHATYWQRWTAVPEVRVTLRASGRGRVWLMASDTNKVARAVGVAEIDRSGTTDTTVELTGAIDRFLDGGGMWLELGTDTGSMTVSDVEWAVQVPHPARPTTITICTYNRVEDCLNTLQALLDDPVARERVGPVRVVDQGSDPLEARDRFATIAAGFGEQLVYLRQPNLGGAGGFTRGLYEATAGAPDDDHDVLLMDDDVLLDPEIVVRLTGFAACTTHPTIVGGQMLNLLHPGHVHITAEYAEPERLRVGRPIPGALEEGFLLGRDERLLPIVQERRVDTEYNGWWSCLIPAPVVRAIGYPLPLFFQWDDVEFGYRAREHGFPTVSLPGAGVWHADFGWKDWDEWHRYFNQRNGLITAALRTGFDRRTVTGTVVELLAQYLVAMQYGLAATLLTAVEDFLEGPAILDDGSAAAAARIRAIRAAYPETTAVPITEAGLDPRESVVHLAGHTPSKMVRTWLKRAVLQASGRVPFRSGMVPAGEAHWWHVALFERAIVTDMAETGVRIRTRDRERLRELAVRGVRTVRRLHTEGPEAARRWKAAEPRLTARETWTRLFDATPGS
;
A
#
# COMPACT_ATOMS: atom_id res chain seq x y z
N MET A 1 42.34 9.87 -0.09
CA MET A 1 42.88 10.58 -1.27
C MET A 1 42.75 9.65 -2.46
N LEU A 2 41.62 9.73 -3.15
CA LEU A 2 41.40 9.13 -4.45
C LEU A 2 40.57 10.13 -5.23
N ASP A 3 41.19 10.55 -6.33
CA ASP A 3 40.82 11.61 -7.24
C ASP A 3 39.63 11.12 -8.10
N THR A 4 38.56 11.90 -8.17
CA THR A 4 37.47 11.66 -9.13
C THR A 4 37.24 12.94 -9.90
N ALA A 5 37.79 12.95 -11.11
CA ALA A 5 37.55 13.96 -12.12
C ALA A 5 36.04 14.05 -12.39
N ARG A 6 35.48 15.25 -12.22
CA ARG A 6 34.15 15.62 -12.71
C ARG A 6 34.19 15.62 -14.23
N ALA A 7 33.31 14.82 -14.84
CA ALA A 7 32.95 15.01 -16.23
C ALA A 7 31.95 16.18 -16.30
N ASP A 8 32.36 17.26 -16.97
CA ASP A 8 31.49 18.37 -17.36
C ASP A 8 30.50 17.88 -18.42
N GLY A 9 29.21 18.15 -18.24
CA GLY A 9 28.22 17.90 -19.30
C GLY A 9 26.75 17.75 -18.91
N ASP A 10 26.27 18.30 -17.80
CA ASP A 10 24.82 18.44 -17.57
C ASP A 10 24.35 19.79 -18.12
N PRO A 11 23.28 19.85 -18.95
CA PRO A 11 22.66 21.12 -19.31
C PRO A 11 22.00 21.68 -18.04
N ALA A 12 22.43 22.87 -17.63
CA ALA A 12 21.77 23.61 -16.56
C ALA A 12 20.27 23.77 -16.86
N PRO A 13 19.38 23.64 -15.87
CA PRO A 13 17.96 23.86 -16.07
C PRO A 13 17.75 25.28 -16.60
N ALA A 14 16.98 25.39 -17.69
CA ALA A 14 16.63 26.67 -18.28
C ALA A 14 16.02 27.58 -17.21
N ALA A 15 16.55 28.80 -17.08
CA ALA A 15 15.98 29.82 -16.21
C ALA A 15 14.52 30.06 -16.61
N PRO A 16 13.59 30.19 -15.64
CA PRO A 16 12.18 30.42 -15.96
C PRO A 16 12.03 31.73 -16.72
N GLN A 17 11.38 31.66 -17.89
CA GLN A 17 10.95 32.84 -18.62
C GLN A 17 10.02 33.65 -17.72
N ALA A 18 10.41 34.89 -17.42
CA ALA A 18 9.56 35.86 -16.76
C ALA A 18 8.40 36.21 -17.70
N GLY A 19 7.16 35.91 -17.32
CA GLY A 19 6.02 36.31 -18.15
C GLY A 19 4.62 35.89 -17.70
N ASP A 20 4.45 34.75 -17.03
CA ASP A 20 3.11 34.32 -16.63
C ASP A 20 2.76 34.75 -15.20
N PRO A 21 1.52 35.23 -14.94
CA PRO A 21 1.06 35.45 -13.58
C PRO A 21 1.18 34.14 -12.80
N PRO A 22 1.57 34.18 -11.51
CA PRO A 22 1.65 32.97 -10.72
C PRO A 22 0.28 32.27 -10.76
N PRO A 23 0.23 30.94 -10.99
CA PRO A 23 -1.03 30.22 -11.05
C PRO A 23 -1.84 30.43 -9.76
N GLY A 24 -3.17 30.37 -9.84
CA GLY A 24 -4.03 30.55 -8.65
C GLY A 24 -3.68 29.58 -7.51
N ARG A 25 -4.20 29.85 -6.31
CA ARG A 25 -4.05 28.91 -5.18
C ARG A 25 -4.75 27.59 -5.52
N LEU A 26 -4.04 26.48 -5.35
CA LEU A 26 -4.56 25.14 -5.51
C LEU A 26 -5.01 24.62 -4.16
N VAL A 27 -6.26 24.16 -4.07
CA VAL A 27 -6.71 23.39 -2.89
C VAL A 27 -5.97 22.06 -2.89
N VAL A 28 -5.25 21.76 -1.82
CA VAL A 28 -4.44 20.53 -1.68
C VAL A 28 -5.01 19.58 -0.65
N GLN A 29 -5.98 20.03 0.12
CA GLN A 29 -6.70 19.23 1.10
C GLN A 29 -8.03 19.93 1.42
N ARG A 30 -9.13 19.19 1.44
CA ARG A 30 -10.38 19.60 2.08
C ARG A 30 -10.42 19.10 3.52
N GLY A 31 -11.30 19.68 4.33
CA GLY A 31 -11.49 19.30 5.72
C GLY A 31 -12.82 18.60 5.98
N PRO A 32 -13.05 17.38 5.43
CA PRO A 32 -14.23 16.61 5.77
C PRO A 32 -14.31 16.35 7.27
N PHE A 33 -15.52 16.37 7.83
CA PHE A 33 -15.76 16.11 9.25
C PHE A 33 -16.20 14.66 9.55
N THR A 34 -16.51 13.86 8.53
CA THR A 34 -16.93 12.46 8.64
C THR A 34 -16.39 11.64 7.49
N GLY A 35 -16.37 10.31 7.62
CA GLY A 35 -15.93 9.39 6.58
C GLY A 35 -16.99 9.01 5.55
N PRO A 36 -16.61 8.29 4.48
CA PRO A 36 -17.48 7.96 3.35
C PRO A 36 -18.63 7.01 3.70
N THR A 37 -18.53 6.30 4.84
CA THR A 37 -19.57 5.41 5.33
C THR A 37 -19.66 5.48 6.86
N ALA A 38 -20.79 5.03 7.42
CA ALA A 38 -20.96 4.91 8.87
C ALA A 38 -20.06 3.85 9.53
N LEU A 39 -19.38 3.01 8.74
CA LEU A 39 -18.39 2.06 9.25
C LEU A 39 -17.07 2.74 9.61
N VAL A 40 -16.80 3.91 9.01
CA VAL A 40 -15.59 4.68 9.28
C VAL A 40 -15.80 5.56 10.51
N PRO A 41 -14.95 5.45 11.55
CA PRO A 41 -15.04 6.31 12.73
C PRO A 41 -14.87 7.78 12.36
N GLU A 42 -15.84 8.61 12.71
CA GLU A 42 -15.85 10.05 12.43
C GLU A 42 -14.68 10.78 13.12
N ASP A 43 -14.17 10.26 14.24
CA ASP A 43 -13.04 10.85 14.98
C ASP A 43 -11.70 10.74 14.25
N LEU A 44 -11.62 9.99 13.13
CA LEU A 44 -10.48 10.06 12.22
C LEU A 44 -10.40 11.40 11.46
N TYR A 45 -11.49 12.18 11.46
CA TYR A 45 -11.63 13.45 10.75
C TYR A 45 -11.63 14.64 11.70
N ALA A 46 -12.47 14.60 12.74
CA ALA A 46 -12.51 15.64 13.74
C ALA A 46 -12.96 15.04 15.08
N GLU A 47 -12.21 15.24 16.16
CA GLU A 47 -12.52 14.69 17.48
C GLU A 47 -13.23 15.73 18.35
N VAL A 48 -14.34 15.36 19.00
CA VAL A 48 -14.99 16.19 20.02
C VAL A 48 -14.26 15.99 21.36
N LEU A 49 -13.37 16.91 21.71
CA LEU A 49 -12.61 16.87 22.96
C LEU A 49 -13.47 17.22 24.19
N ARG A 50 -14.50 18.06 23.99
CA ARG A 50 -15.45 18.47 25.03
C ARG A 50 -16.76 18.92 24.41
N GLY A 51 -17.88 18.70 25.09
CA GLY A 51 -19.20 19.17 24.67
C GLY A 51 -19.85 18.22 23.66
N ALA A 52 -20.59 18.77 22.70
CA ALA A 52 -21.30 17.99 21.69
C ALA A 52 -21.28 18.71 20.33
N ALA A 53 -20.99 17.95 19.29
CA ALA A 53 -21.06 18.42 17.91
C ALA A 53 -21.83 17.43 17.04
N ARG A 54 -22.54 17.93 16.04
CA ARG A 54 -23.17 17.14 14.98
C ARG A 54 -22.38 17.33 13.69
N ARG A 55 -22.03 16.24 13.02
CA ARG A 55 -21.28 16.24 11.76
C ARG A 55 -22.20 15.80 10.63
N ASP A 56 -22.01 16.36 9.44
CA ASP A 56 -22.85 16.14 8.26
C ASP A 56 -21.95 16.01 7.03
N ARG A 57 -21.95 14.83 6.40
CA ARG A 57 -21.10 14.57 5.21
C ARG A 57 -21.59 15.30 3.98
N ASP A 58 -22.89 15.23 3.71
CA ASP A 58 -23.47 15.74 2.45
C ASP A 58 -23.29 17.25 2.29
N ARG A 59 -23.15 17.96 3.42
CA ARG A 59 -22.94 19.40 3.49
C ARG A 59 -21.53 19.80 3.87
N ASP A 60 -20.64 18.84 4.04
CA ASP A 60 -19.30 19.00 4.59
C ASP A 60 -19.22 19.98 5.76
N ARG A 61 -19.97 19.67 6.83
CA ARG A 61 -20.28 20.63 7.90
C ARG A 61 -20.29 20.02 9.28
N ILE A 62 -19.89 20.82 10.27
CA ILE A 62 -20.00 20.51 11.69
C ILE A 62 -20.73 21.62 12.45
N GLU A 63 -21.68 21.22 13.30
CA GLU A 63 -22.47 22.08 14.17
C GLU A 63 -22.05 21.85 15.63
N LEU A 64 -21.48 22.86 16.26
CA LEU A 64 -21.03 22.82 17.65
C LEU A 64 -22.10 23.43 18.56
N GLY A 65 -22.49 22.69 19.60
CA GLY A 65 -23.31 23.23 20.70
C GLY A 65 -22.49 24.14 21.63
N PRO A 66 -23.12 24.75 22.65
CA PRO A 66 -22.39 25.51 23.68
C PRO A 66 -21.31 24.69 24.40
N ALA A 67 -20.29 25.38 24.91
CA ALA A 67 -19.16 24.82 25.66
C ALA A 67 -18.43 23.65 24.96
N THR A 68 -18.41 23.64 23.63
CA THR A 68 -17.86 22.56 22.81
C THR A 68 -16.46 22.91 22.32
N LEU A 69 -15.58 21.91 22.28
CA LEU A 69 -14.25 21.99 21.66
C LEU A 69 -14.07 20.79 20.75
N VAL A 70 -13.78 21.06 19.48
CA VAL A 70 -13.47 20.07 18.46
C VAL A 70 -12.05 20.31 17.96
N SER A 71 -11.27 19.24 17.80
CA SER A 71 -9.94 19.29 17.20
C SER A 71 -9.90 18.45 15.92
N THR A 72 -9.32 19.01 14.87
CA THR A 72 -8.99 18.29 13.64
C THR A 72 -7.54 17.79 13.64
N ASN A 73 -6.89 17.70 14.81
CA ASN A 73 -5.58 17.05 14.97
C ASN A 73 -5.71 15.52 14.92
N THR A 74 -6.22 15.04 13.79
CA THR A 74 -6.61 13.67 13.49
C THR A 74 -5.86 13.24 12.23
N TYR A 75 -6.07 12.00 11.78
CA TYR A 75 -5.44 11.50 10.56
C TYR A 75 -5.86 12.30 9.32
N TRP A 76 -7.17 12.52 9.12
CA TRP A 76 -7.69 13.23 7.95
C TRP A 76 -7.74 14.73 8.13
N GLY A 77 -7.95 15.22 9.35
CA GLY A 77 -8.22 16.64 9.61
C GLY A 77 -6.99 17.56 9.55
N ARG A 78 -5.77 17.00 9.68
CA ARG A 78 -4.54 17.78 9.76
C ARG A 78 -3.78 17.81 8.43
N LEU A 79 -3.02 18.87 8.21
CA LEU A 79 -2.01 18.97 7.16
C LEU A 79 -0.64 18.58 7.76
N HIS A 80 0.00 17.56 7.20
CA HIS A 80 1.32 17.11 7.65
C HIS A 80 2.46 18.00 7.11
N ALA A 81 2.55 19.23 7.66
CA ALA A 81 3.44 20.29 7.21
C ALA A 81 4.93 19.90 7.09
N THR A 82 5.40 18.91 7.87
CA THR A 82 6.76 18.37 7.73
C THR A 82 7.08 17.82 6.34
N TYR A 83 6.12 17.15 5.70
CA TYR A 83 6.29 16.61 4.35
C TYR A 83 6.28 17.72 3.30
N TRP A 84 5.41 18.71 3.49
CA TRP A 84 5.34 19.89 2.63
C TRP A 84 6.66 20.67 2.67
N GLN A 85 7.18 20.97 3.86
CA GLN A 85 8.45 21.70 3.98
C GLN A 85 9.63 20.93 3.38
N ARG A 86 9.64 19.60 3.49
CA ARG A 86 10.76 18.78 3.02
C ARG A 86 10.79 18.65 1.50
N TRP A 87 9.63 18.44 0.87
CA TRP A 87 9.55 17.93 -0.52
C TRP A 87 9.03 18.98 -1.51
N THR A 88 8.41 20.06 -1.04
CA THR A 88 7.80 21.08 -1.89
C THR A 88 8.49 22.44 -1.78
N ALA A 89 8.21 23.33 -2.73
CA ALA A 89 8.66 24.73 -2.68
C ALA A 89 7.64 25.66 -1.97
N VAL A 90 6.63 25.10 -1.29
CA VAL A 90 5.52 25.86 -0.72
C VAL A 90 5.93 26.52 0.60
N PRO A 91 5.91 27.86 0.71
CA PRO A 91 6.35 28.56 1.92
C PRO A 91 5.24 28.72 2.97
N GLU A 92 3.96 28.59 2.57
CA GLU A 92 2.81 28.77 3.43
C GLU A 92 1.58 28.02 2.89
N VAL A 93 0.65 27.72 3.79
CA VAL A 93 -0.68 27.23 3.47
C VAL A 93 -1.73 28.22 3.97
N ARG A 94 -2.78 28.40 3.17
CA ARG A 94 -3.97 29.16 3.55
C ARG A 94 -5.11 28.20 3.83
N VAL A 95 -5.83 28.42 4.92
CA VAL A 95 -7.05 27.70 5.25
C VAL A 95 -8.22 28.66 5.14
N THR A 96 -9.19 28.31 4.31
CA THR A 96 -10.47 29.02 4.17
C THR A 96 -11.61 28.14 4.64
N LEU A 97 -12.61 28.74 5.28
CA LEU A 97 -13.82 28.06 5.72
C LEU A 97 -14.99 29.04 5.83
N ARG A 98 -16.21 28.50 5.87
CA ARG A 98 -17.42 29.26 6.21
C ARG A 98 -17.79 28.99 7.66
N ALA A 99 -18.10 30.05 8.40
CA ALA A 99 -18.55 29.95 9.78
C ALA A 99 -19.71 30.89 10.08
N SER A 100 -20.67 30.42 10.86
CA SER A 100 -21.78 31.21 11.39
C SER A 100 -22.05 30.90 12.87
N GLY A 101 -22.65 31.84 13.59
CA GLY A 101 -22.90 31.74 15.03
C GLY A 101 -21.86 32.48 15.88
N ARG A 102 -21.50 31.91 17.03
CA ARG A 102 -20.58 32.50 18.00
C ARG A 102 -19.57 31.49 18.53
N GLY A 103 -18.29 31.77 18.32
CA GLY A 103 -17.20 30.88 18.70
C GLY A 103 -15.85 31.35 18.17
N ARG A 104 -14.85 30.48 18.24
CA ARG A 104 -13.50 30.71 17.75
C ARG A 104 -13.04 29.59 16.84
N VAL A 105 -12.24 29.95 15.86
CA VAL A 105 -11.46 29.03 15.05
C VAL A 105 -9.98 29.33 15.23
N TRP A 106 -9.21 28.33 15.64
CA TRP A 106 -7.75 28.43 15.75
C TRP A 106 -7.09 27.61 14.65
N LEU A 107 -6.12 28.20 13.96
CA LEU A 107 -5.11 27.45 13.22
C LEU A 107 -4.00 27.10 14.20
N MET A 108 -3.80 25.82 14.41
CA MET A 108 -2.84 25.26 15.35
C MET A 108 -1.71 24.58 14.59
N ALA A 109 -0.56 24.41 15.26
CA ALA A 109 0.57 23.67 14.75
C ALA A 109 1.29 22.90 15.87
N SER A 110 1.96 21.80 15.51
CA SER A 110 2.84 21.03 16.40
C SER A 110 4.27 20.99 15.88
N ASP A 111 5.18 20.55 16.75
CA ASP A 111 6.55 20.19 16.38
C ASP A 111 6.78 18.66 16.43
N THR A 112 8.01 18.22 16.20
CA THR A 112 8.41 16.80 16.26
C THR A 112 8.15 16.12 17.62
N ASN A 113 7.95 16.90 18.68
CA ASN A 113 7.66 16.44 20.05
C ASN A 113 6.17 16.53 20.42
N LYS A 114 5.30 16.80 19.43
CA LYS A 114 3.85 16.97 19.59
C LYS A 114 3.45 18.19 20.42
N VAL A 115 4.32 19.19 20.56
CA VAL A 115 4.01 20.38 21.37
C VAL A 115 3.18 21.35 20.53
N ALA A 116 1.93 21.58 20.94
CA ALA A 116 0.99 22.42 20.22
C ALA A 116 1.24 23.93 20.46
N ARG A 117 0.97 24.74 19.43
CA ARG A 117 0.99 26.21 19.47
C ARG A 117 -0.06 26.78 18.52
N ALA A 118 -0.62 27.94 18.86
CA ALA A 118 -1.47 28.70 17.95
C ALA A 118 -0.62 29.40 16.88
N VAL A 119 -1.10 29.36 15.64
CA VAL A 119 -0.57 30.08 14.47
C VAL A 119 -1.40 31.33 14.20
N GLY A 120 -2.73 31.18 14.24
CA GLY A 120 -3.69 32.25 13.97
C GLY A 120 -5.05 31.93 14.60
N VAL A 121 -5.85 32.96 14.82
CA VAL A 121 -7.18 32.83 15.45
C VAL A 121 -8.16 33.76 14.76
N ALA A 122 -9.37 33.29 14.53
CA ALA A 122 -10.51 34.09 14.11
C ALA A 122 -11.65 33.96 15.14
N GLU A 123 -12.19 35.11 15.56
CA GLU A 123 -13.39 35.20 16.38
C GLU A 123 -14.61 35.28 15.46
N ILE A 124 -15.64 34.49 15.77
CA ILE A 124 -16.93 34.48 15.10
C ILE A 124 -17.91 35.08 16.07
N ASP A 125 -18.45 36.26 15.75
CA ASP A 125 -19.40 36.97 16.62
C ASP A 125 -20.55 37.56 15.78
N ARG A 126 -21.33 36.69 15.16
CA ARG A 126 -22.55 37.09 14.45
C ARG A 126 -23.72 36.19 14.82
N SER A 127 -24.63 36.76 15.60
CA SER A 127 -25.96 36.19 15.84
C SER A 127 -26.83 36.30 14.58
N GLY A 128 -26.64 35.39 13.62
CA GLY A 128 -27.42 35.31 12.38
C GLY A 128 -27.07 34.09 11.53
N THR A 129 -27.86 33.84 10.47
CA THR A 129 -27.70 32.75 9.51
C THR A 129 -26.74 33.06 8.35
N THR A 130 -26.14 34.25 8.31
CA THR A 130 -25.19 34.63 7.25
C THR A 130 -23.80 34.10 7.57
N ASP A 131 -23.32 33.20 6.73
CA ASP A 131 -21.96 32.66 6.80
C ASP A 131 -20.92 33.76 6.60
N THR A 132 -19.87 33.71 7.41
CA THR A 132 -18.67 34.53 7.29
C THR A 132 -17.54 33.66 6.75
N THR A 133 -16.88 34.12 5.68
CA THR A 133 -15.65 33.49 5.22
C THR A 133 -14.52 33.85 6.16
N VAL A 134 -13.88 32.83 6.72
CA VAL A 134 -12.70 32.94 7.57
C VAL A 134 -11.48 32.53 6.75
N GLU A 135 -10.41 33.31 6.83
CA GLU A 135 -9.14 33.00 6.21
C GLU A 135 -8.03 33.05 7.27
N LEU A 136 -7.27 31.96 7.40
CA LEU A 136 -6.10 31.87 8.27
C LEU A 136 -4.91 31.39 7.42
N THR A 137 -3.72 31.93 7.66
CA THR A 137 -2.50 31.54 6.93
C THR A 137 -1.44 31.05 7.90
N GLY A 138 -0.79 29.93 7.57
CA GLY A 138 0.30 29.35 8.34
C GLY A 138 1.55 29.17 7.49
N ALA A 139 2.69 29.68 7.96
CA ALA A 139 3.98 29.45 7.34
C ALA A 139 4.41 27.98 7.48
N ILE A 140 5.01 27.43 6.43
CA ILE A 140 5.62 26.09 6.38
C ILE A 140 7.14 26.24 6.55
N ASP A 141 7.57 26.72 7.72
CA ASP A 141 8.96 27.13 7.98
C ASP A 141 9.63 26.39 9.17
N ARG A 142 8.86 25.79 10.07
CA ARG A 142 9.34 25.20 11.34
C ARG A 142 8.89 23.75 11.55
N PHE A 143 9.05 22.91 10.53
CA PHE A 143 8.57 21.53 10.47
C PHE A 143 9.57 20.52 9.90
N LEU A 144 10.85 20.86 9.71
CA LEU A 144 11.84 20.00 9.01
C LEU A 144 11.90 18.55 9.50
N ASP A 145 11.82 18.34 10.82
CA ASP A 145 11.90 17.01 11.45
C ASP A 145 10.55 16.48 11.96
N GLY A 146 9.49 17.29 11.87
CA GLY A 146 8.17 16.87 12.26
C GLY A 146 7.20 18.01 12.57
N GLY A 147 5.94 17.63 12.76
CA GLY A 147 4.83 18.52 13.04
C GLY A 147 3.85 18.65 11.87
N GLY A 148 2.71 19.22 12.18
CA GLY A 148 1.65 19.51 11.22
C GLY A 148 0.77 20.66 11.70
N MET A 149 -0.19 21.03 10.86
CA MET A 149 -1.16 22.09 11.14
C MET A 149 -2.58 21.52 11.14
N TRP A 150 -3.44 22.04 12.01
CA TRP A 150 -4.85 21.63 12.12
C TRP A 150 -5.72 22.80 12.59
N LEU A 151 -7.03 22.62 12.53
CA LEU A 151 -8.01 23.54 13.11
C LEU A 151 -8.52 23.04 14.48
N GLU A 152 -8.65 23.96 15.43
CA GLU A 152 -9.50 23.79 16.60
C GLU A 152 -10.71 24.71 16.50
N LEU A 153 -11.88 24.18 16.86
CA LEU A 153 -13.16 24.87 16.79
C LEU A 153 -13.77 24.89 18.18
N GLY A 154 -14.11 26.06 18.70
CA GLY A 154 -14.58 26.18 20.08
C GLY A 154 -15.70 27.17 20.28
N THR A 155 -16.62 26.82 21.17
CA THR A 155 -17.74 27.67 21.58
C THR A 155 -17.69 27.87 23.09
N ASP A 156 -18.22 29.02 23.55
CA ASP A 156 -18.38 29.33 24.97
C ASP A 156 -19.84 29.12 25.40
N THR A 157 -20.70 30.11 25.17
CA THR A 157 -22.12 30.12 25.49
C THR A 157 -22.99 30.01 24.24
N GLY A 158 -22.45 30.34 23.07
CA GLY A 158 -23.14 30.24 21.78
C GLY A 158 -22.97 28.88 21.09
N SER A 159 -23.58 28.74 19.92
CA SER A 159 -23.32 27.65 18.98
C SER A 159 -22.58 28.19 17.76
N MET A 160 -21.87 27.30 17.06
CA MET A 160 -21.14 27.66 15.84
C MET A 160 -21.30 26.56 14.81
N THR A 161 -21.49 26.94 13.56
CA THR A 161 -21.47 26.01 12.42
C THR A 161 -20.27 26.32 11.56
N VAL A 162 -19.54 25.29 11.12
CA VAL A 162 -18.38 25.41 10.23
C VAL A 162 -18.57 24.47 9.04
N SER A 163 -18.35 24.97 7.82
CA SER A 163 -18.39 24.19 6.58
C SER A 163 -17.30 24.62 5.61
N ASP A 164 -17.15 23.85 4.53
CA ASP A 164 -16.34 24.19 3.35
C ASP A 164 -14.88 24.51 3.72
N VAL A 165 -14.27 23.65 4.54
CA VAL A 165 -12.87 23.82 4.95
C VAL A 165 -11.95 23.43 3.80
N GLU A 166 -11.13 24.36 3.34
CA GLU A 166 -10.17 24.14 2.25
C GLU A 166 -8.78 24.62 2.66
N TRP A 167 -7.77 23.77 2.45
CA TRP A 167 -6.35 24.09 2.59
C TRP A 167 -5.79 24.31 1.20
N ALA A 168 -5.28 25.51 0.93
CA ALA A 168 -4.81 25.91 -0.40
C ALA A 168 -3.40 26.51 -0.36
N VAL A 169 -2.60 26.16 -1.36
CA VAL A 169 -1.20 26.58 -1.49
C VAL A 169 -0.97 27.28 -2.81
N GLN A 170 0.09 28.09 -2.86
CA GLN A 170 0.57 28.66 -4.11
C GLN A 170 1.34 27.60 -4.88
N VAL A 171 0.89 27.24 -6.08
CA VAL A 171 1.59 26.24 -6.90
C VAL A 171 2.83 26.89 -7.51
N PRO A 172 4.00 26.25 -7.45
CA PRO A 172 5.23 26.82 -8.02
C PRO A 172 5.23 26.81 -9.55
N HIS A 173 4.65 25.79 -10.17
CA HIS A 173 4.64 25.55 -11.62
C HIS A 173 3.28 24.97 -12.06
N PRO A 174 2.87 25.09 -13.34
CA PRO A 174 1.68 24.39 -13.83
C PRO A 174 1.75 22.89 -13.54
N ALA A 175 0.68 22.33 -12.97
CA ALA A 175 0.60 20.90 -12.67
C ALA A 175 0.50 20.09 -13.97
N ARG A 176 1.19 18.95 -14.05
CA ARG A 176 0.95 17.98 -15.13
C ARG A 176 -0.44 17.36 -14.95
N PRO A 177 -1.19 17.11 -16.03
CA PRO A 177 -2.47 16.46 -15.88
C PRO A 177 -2.29 15.03 -15.39
N THR A 178 -3.10 14.61 -14.43
CA THR A 178 -3.05 13.26 -13.84
C THR A 178 -4.17 12.38 -14.40
N THR A 179 -3.90 11.10 -14.60
CA THR A 179 -4.90 10.08 -14.92
C THR A 179 -4.99 9.04 -13.83
N ILE A 180 -6.15 8.42 -13.66
CA ILE A 180 -6.34 7.31 -12.71
C ILE A 180 -6.27 6.00 -13.49
N THR A 181 -5.62 4.98 -12.93
CA THR A 181 -5.68 3.60 -13.44
C THR A 181 -6.12 2.65 -12.34
N ILE A 182 -7.28 2.01 -12.55
CA ILE A 182 -7.85 0.97 -11.69
C ILE A 182 -7.70 -0.36 -12.38
N CYS A 183 -7.12 -1.35 -11.70
CA CYS A 183 -6.96 -2.71 -12.21
C CYS A 183 -8.02 -3.60 -11.61
N THR A 184 -8.72 -4.40 -12.42
CA THR A 184 -9.74 -5.32 -11.91
C THR A 184 -9.67 -6.72 -12.51
N TYR A 185 -10.00 -7.72 -11.69
CA TYR A 185 -10.11 -9.13 -12.08
C TYR A 185 -11.24 -9.80 -11.30
N ASN A 186 -12.42 -9.92 -11.92
CA ASN A 186 -13.60 -10.60 -11.35
C ASN A 186 -14.05 -10.06 -9.98
N ARG A 187 -13.81 -8.77 -9.68
CA ARG A 187 -14.29 -8.07 -8.47
C ARG A 187 -15.24 -6.94 -8.86
N VAL A 188 -16.27 -7.32 -9.61
CA VAL A 188 -17.13 -6.38 -10.32
C VAL A 188 -17.78 -5.37 -9.37
N GLU A 189 -18.40 -5.83 -8.28
CA GLU A 189 -19.10 -4.92 -7.35
C GLU A 189 -18.14 -3.98 -6.62
N ASP A 190 -16.94 -4.46 -6.25
CA ASP A 190 -15.92 -3.64 -5.61
C ASP A 190 -15.45 -2.52 -6.54
N CYS A 191 -15.12 -2.86 -7.79
CA CYS A 191 -14.74 -1.86 -8.79
C CYS A 191 -15.87 -0.84 -9.06
N LEU A 192 -17.13 -1.29 -9.12
CA LEU A 192 -18.28 -0.39 -9.28
C LEU A 192 -18.48 0.52 -8.06
N ASN A 193 -18.18 0.06 -6.84
CA ASN A 193 -18.20 0.89 -5.64
C ASN A 193 -17.13 1.98 -5.68
N THR A 194 -15.90 1.62 -6.08
CA THR A 194 -14.79 2.56 -6.24
C THR A 194 -15.09 3.62 -7.31
N LEU A 195 -15.64 3.21 -8.46
CA LEU A 195 -16.06 4.14 -9.51
C LEU A 195 -17.21 5.04 -9.05
N GLN A 196 -18.19 4.51 -8.32
CA GLN A 196 -19.28 5.31 -7.78
C GLN A 196 -18.77 6.36 -6.78
N ALA A 197 -17.86 5.99 -5.87
CA ALA A 197 -17.27 6.93 -4.91
C ALA A 197 -16.52 8.07 -5.62
N LEU A 198 -15.78 7.78 -6.70
CA LEU A 198 -15.19 8.80 -7.56
C LEU A 198 -16.25 9.65 -8.26
N LEU A 199 -17.33 9.01 -8.76
CA LEU A 199 -18.41 9.69 -9.48
C LEU A 199 -19.12 10.73 -8.61
N ASP A 200 -19.31 10.39 -7.33
CA ASP A 200 -20.04 11.17 -6.34
C ASP A 200 -19.24 12.38 -5.79
N ASP A 201 -17.95 12.51 -6.14
CA ASP A 201 -17.10 13.63 -5.73
C ASP A 201 -16.60 14.44 -6.94
N PRO A 202 -17.32 15.51 -7.34
CA PRO A 202 -16.93 16.36 -8.47
C PRO A 202 -15.55 17.00 -8.31
N VAL A 203 -15.15 17.37 -7.09
CA VAL A 203 -13.86 18.03 -6.84
C VAL A 203 -12.72 17.07 -7.15
N ALA A 204 -12.81 15.82 -6.71
CA ALA A 204 -11.83 14.79 -7.03
C ALA A 204 -11.78 14.51 -8.55
N ARG A 205 -12.95 14.43 -9.21
CA ARG A 205 -13.03 14.20 -10.66
C ARG A 205 -12.41 15.31 -11.48
N GLU A 206 -12.59 16.56 -11.08
CA GLU A 206 -11.99 17.72 -11.77
C GLU A 206 -10.46 17.76 -11.66
N ARG A 207 -9.85 17.03 -10.71
CA ARG A 207 -8.38 16.92 -10.60
C ARG A 207 -7.74 16.02 -11.62
N VAL A 208 -8.51 15.15 -12.27
CA VAL A 208 -7.97 14.10 -13.11
C VAL A 208 -8.59 14.13 -14.50
N GLY A 209 -7.78 13.78 -15.49
CA GLY A 209 -8.26 13.52 -16.85
C GLY A 209 -8.92 12.15 -16.92
N PRO A 210 -8.50 11.28 -17.85
CA PRO A 210 -9.03 9.92 -17.95
C PRO A 210 -8.94 9.10 -16.65
N VAL A 211 -10.04 8.44 -16.32
CA VAL A 211 -10.12 7.34 -15.35
C VAL A 211 -10.15 6.04 -16.15
N ARG A 212 -9.03 5.32 -16.15
CA ARG A 212 -8.86 4.07 -16.89
C ARG A 212 -9.18 2.88 -15.99
N VAL A 213 -10.07 2.02 -16.45
CA VAL A 213 -10.32 0.72 -15.81
C VAL A 213 -9.76 -0.36 -16.72
N VAL A 214 -8.76 -1.09 -16.23
CA VAL A 214 -8.11 -2.20 -16.92
C VAL A 214 -8.70 -3.51 -16.40
N ASP A 215 -9.69 -4.02 -17.11
CA ASP A 215 -10.41 -5.25 -16.78
C ASP A 215 -9.73 -6.46 -17.40
N GLN A 216 -9.21 -7.31 -16.53
CA GLN A 216 -8.47 -8.52 -16.85
C GLN A 216 -9.31 -9.78 -16.61
N GLY A 217 -10.57 -9.61 -16.20
CA GLY A 217 -11.48 -10.64 -15.75
C GLY A 217 -12.24 -11.37 -16.87
N SER A 218 -12.81 -12.50 -16.47
CA SER A 218 -13.81 -13.24 -17.25
C SER A 218 -15.25 -12.81 -16.96
N ASP A 219 -15.49 -12.18 -15.80
CA ASP A 219 -16.76 -11.54 -15.42
C ASP A 219 -16.61 -10.02 -15.55
N PRO A 220 -16.95 -9.43 -16.71
CA PRO A 220 -16.63 -8.04 -17.00
C PRO A 220 -17.63 -7.07 -16.38
N LEU A 221 -17.18 -5.84 -16.08
CA LEU A 221 -18.06 -4.78 -15.55
C LEU A 221 -19.25 -4.47 -16.47
N GLU A 222 -19.04 -4.50 -17.79
CA GLU A 222 -20.07 -4.22 -18.80
C GLU A 222 -21.26 -5.18 -18.76
N ALA A 223 -21.12 -6.33 -18.07
CA ALA A 223 -22.21 -7.27 -17.87
C ALA A 223 -23.22 -6.82 -16.79
N ARG A 224 -22.97 -5.71 -16.07
CA ARG A 224 -23.86 -5.21 -15.01
C ARG A 224 -24.55 -3.92 -15.42
N ASP A 225 -25.87 -3.84 -15.22
CA ASP A 225 -26.66 -2.64 -15.52
C ASP A 225 -26.14 -1.38 -14.82
N ARG A 226 -25.63 -1.54 -13.58
CA ARG A 226 -25.05 -0.46 -12.78
C ARG A 226 -23.83 0.18 -13.47
N PHE A 227 -23.06 -0.58 -14.24
CA PHE A 227 -21.93 -0.04 -15.00
C PHE A 227 -22.38 0.97 -16.05
N ALA A 228 -23.48 0.71 -16.76
CA ALA A 228 -23.97 1.63 -17.79
C ALA A 228 -24.33 3.01 -17.21
N THR A 229 -24.95 3.04 -16.03
CA THR A 229 -25.26 4.29 -15.31
C THR A 229 -24.00 5.03 -14.87
N ILE A 230 -23.03 4.31 -14.29
CA ILE A 230 -21.75 4.90 -13.85
C ILE A 230 -20.97 5.43 -15.05
N ALA A 231 -20.85 4.65 -16.13
CA ALA A 231 -20.17 5.05 -17.36
C ALA A 231 -20.80 6.30 -17.97
N ALA A 232 -22.14 6.39 -18.00
CA ALA A 232 -22.83 7.59 -18.46
C ALA A 232 -22.54 8.81 -17.57
N GLY A 233 -22.40 8.63 -16.26
CA GLY A 233 -22.03 9.70 -15.32
C GLY A 233 -20.60 10.22 -15.49
N PHE A 234 -19.67 9.34 -15.89
CA PHE A 234 -18.30 9.73 -16.25
C PHE A 234 -18.20 10.35 -17.65
N GLY A 235 -19.02 9.89 -18.60
CA GLY A 235 -18.91 10.28 -20.00
C GLY A 235 -17.55 9.87 -20.59
N GLU A 236 -16.94 10.75 -21.38
CA GLU A 236 -15.63 10.52 -22.00
C GLU A 236 -14.47 10.41 -21.01
N GLN A 237 -14.69 10.77 -19.74
CA GLN A 237 -13.68 10.64 -18.69
C GLN A 237 -13.37 9.18 -18.37
N LEU A 238 -14.34 8.26 -18.49
CA LEU A 238 -14.11 6.84 -18.22
C LEU A 238 -13.61 6.13 -19.48
N VAL A 239 -12.45 5.49 -19.34
CA VAL A 239 -11.85 4.66 -20.39
C VAL A 239 -11.80 3.22 -19.89
N TYR A 240 -12.75 2.40 -20.34
CA TYR A 240 -12.83 0.99 -20.00
C TYR A 240 -12.06 0.15 -21.03
N LEU A 241 -11.06 -0.60 -20.56
CA LEU A 241 -10.16 -1.41 -21.38
C LEU A 241 -10.24 -2.86 -20.93
N ARG A 242 -10.41 -3.78 -21.87
CA ARG A 242 -10.29 -5.22 -21.63
C ARG A 242 -8.95 -5.72 -22.13
N GLN A 243 -8.27 -6.56 -21.33
CA GLN A 243 -7.01 -7.19 -21.72
C GLN A 243 -6.87 -8.60 -21.12
N PRO A 244 -5.92 -9.43 -21.59
CA PRO A 244 -5.59 -10.70 -20.96
C PRO A 244 -5.15 -10.52 -19.50
N ASN A 245 -5.29 -11.57 -18.68
CA ASN A 245 -4.83 -11.53 -17.29
C ASN A 245 -3.30 -11.56 -17.19
N LEU A 246 -2.72 -10.39 -17.00
CA LEU A 246 -1.30 -10.15 -16.75
C LEU A 246 -1.04 -9.80 -15.27
N GLY A 247 -2.02 -10.06 -14.41
CA GLY A 247 -1.98 -9.78 -12.98
C GLY A 247 -1.91 -8.28 -12.65
N GLY A 248 -1.56 -7.97 -11.40
CA GLY A 248 -1.53 -6.59 -10.89
C GLY A 248 -0.54 -5.72 -11.66
N ALA A 249 0.70 -6.19 -11.84
CA ALA A 249 1.74 -5.43 -12.53
C ALA A 249 1.34 -5.10 -13.97
N GLY A 250 0.69 -6.04 -14.68
CA GLY A 250 0.26 -5.81 -16.06
C GLY A 250 -0.91 -4.84 -16.18
N GLY A 251 -1.84 -4.84 -15.22
CA GLY A 251 -2.90 -3.84 -15.16
C GLY A 251 -2.35 -2.44 -14.93
N PHE A 252 -1.49 -2.28 -13.91
CA PHE A 252 -0.95 -0.97 -13.54
C PHE A 252 0.00 -0.43 -14.61
N THR A 253 0.82 -1.31 -15.19
CA THR A 253 1.72 -0.93 -16.29
C THR A 253 0.94 -0.48 -17.52
N ARG A 254 -0.26 -1.02 -17.78
CA ARG A 254 -1.11 -0.52 -18.86
C ARG A 254 -1.44 0.96 -18.68
N GLY A 255 -1.75 1.39 -17.45
CA GLY A 255 -1.95 2.80 -17.12
C GLY A 255 -0.74 3.68 -17.47
N LEU A 256 0.44 3.27 -17.00
CA LEU A 256 1.71 3.97 -17.29
C LEU A 256 2.04 3.99 -18.79
N TYR A 257 1.76 2.90 -19.49
CA TYR A 257 2.01 2.74 -20.93
C TYR A 257 1.17 3.70 -21.77
N GLU A 258 -0.13 3.80 -21.46
CA GLU A 258 -1.04 4.72 -22.15
C GLU A 258 -0.73 6.18 -21.81
N ALA A 259 -0.39 6.48 -20.55
CA ALA A 259 -0.06 7.82 -20.09
C ALA A 259 1.24 8.39 -20.66
N THR A 260 2.09 7.53 -21.24
CA THR A 260 3.38 7.91 -21.85
C THR A 260 3.46 7.53 -23.33
N ALA A 261 2.31 7.39 -24.01
CA ALA A 261 2.27 6.91 -25.39
C ALA A 261 2.70 7.95 -26.45
N GLY A 262 2.48 9.23 -26.16
CA GLY A 262 2.72 10.33 -27.09
C GLY A 262 4.11 10.96 -26.96
N ALA A 263 4.19 12.21 -27.41
CA ALA A 263 5.34 13.07 -27.15
C ALA A 263 5.40 13.40 -25.65
N PRO A 264 6.58 13.72 -25.10
CA PRO A 264 6.72 14.06 -23.67
C PRO A 264 5.82 15.20 -23.17
N ASP A 265 5.41 16.11 -24.05
CA ASP A 265 4.52 17.23 -23.71
C ASP A 265 3.06 16.78 -23.48
N ASP A 266 2.69 15.59 -23.97
CA ASP A 266 1.37 14.96 -23.81
C ASP A 266 1.35 13.96 -22.64
N ASP A 267 2.46 13.82 -21.91
CA ASP A 267 2.59 12.84 -20.84
C ASP A 267 1.70 13.19 -19.64
N HIS A 268 1.11 12.15 -19.05
CA HIS A 268 0.29 12.27 -17.84
C HIS A 268 0.95 11.59 -16.64
N ASP A 269 0.88 12.24 -15.48
CA ASP A 269 1.13 11.53 -14.22
C ASP A 269 0.02 10.49 -14.00
N VAL A 270 0.32 9.38 -13.32
CA VAL A 270 -0.64 8.27 -13.17
C VAL A 270 -0.84 7.95 -11.70
N LEU A 271 -2.08 8.11 -11.23
CA LEU A 271 -2.54 7.60 -9.94
C LEU A 271 -3.05 6.17 -10.12
N LEU A 272 -2.23 5.21 -9.69
CA LEU A 272 -2.60 3.80 -9.61
C LEU A 272 -3.53 3.59 -8.42
N MET A 273 -4.58 2.78 -8.56
CA MET A 273 -5.51 2.42 -7.49
C MET A 273 -5.99 0.98 -7.62
N ASP A 274 -6.17 0.29 -6.49
CA ASP A 274 -6.86 -1.02 -6.46
C ASP A 274 -8.38 -0.85 -6.66
N ASP A 275 -9.05 -1.93 -7.08
CA ASP A 275 -10.50 -1.96 -7.29
C ASP A 275 -11.29 -2.23 -6.00
N ASP A 276 -10.70 -2.93 -5.03
CA ASP A 276 -11.31 -3.36 -3.76
C ASP A 276 -10.93 -2.50 -2.56
N VAL A 277 -10.99 -1.18 -2.76
CA VAL A 277 -10.82 -0.18 -1.70
C VAL A 277 -12.13 0.45 -1.28
N LEU A 278 -12.29 0.72 0.01
CA LEU A 278 -13.23 1.75 0.46
C LEU A 278 -12.54 3.11 0.29
N LEU A 279 -12.99 3.85 -0.73
CA LEU A 279 -12.40 5.10 -1.16
C LEU A 279 -13.02 6.30 -0.43
N ASP A 280 -12.17 7.14 0.18
CA ASP A 280 -12.48 8.55 0.35
C ASP A 280 -11.80 9.35 -0.78
N PRO A 281 -12.57 9.97 -1.71
CA PRO A 281 -12.01 10.66 -2.88
C PRO A 281 -11.07 11.82 -2.55
N GLU A 282 -11.05 12.27 -1.30
CA GLU A 282 -10.09 13.24 -0.78
C GLU A 282 -8.63 12.81 -1.00
N ILE A 283 -8.33 11.52 -1.08
CA ILE A 283 -6.99 11.04 -1.45
C ILE A 283 -6.54 11.56 -2.83
N VAL A 284 -7.44 11.67 -3.81
CA VAL A 284 -7.12 12.16 -5.15
C VAL A 284 -6.67 13.62 -5.07
N VAL A 285 -7.38 14.45 -4.30
CA VAL A 285 -7.04 15.86 -4.09
C VAL A 285 -5.67 16.00 -3.41
N ARG A 286 -5.41 15.20 -2.37
CA ARG A 286 -4.15 15.26 -1.60
C ARG A 286 -2.94 14.81 -2.40
N LEU A 287 -3.02 13.65 -3.06
CA LEU A 287 -1.90 13.11 -3.82
C LEU A 287 -1.56 13.98 -5.03
N THR A 288 -2.57 14.39 -5.81
CA THR A 288 -2.35 15.28 -6.97
C THR A 288 -1.87 16.67 -6.56
N GLY A 289 -2.46 17.24 -5.49
CA GLY A 289 -2.06 18.54 -4.96
C GLY A 289 -0.64 18.56 -4.42
N PHE A 290 -0.23 17.51 -3.70
CA PHE A 290 1.14 17.38 -3.22
C PHE A 290 2.13 17.18 -4.36
N ALA A 291 1.83 16.27 -5.30
CA ALA A 291 2.68 15.99 -6.47
C ALA A 291 2.90 17.25 -7.34
N ALA A 292 1.87 18.07 -7.53
CA ALA A 292 1.96 19.34 -8.26
C ALA A 292 2.92 20.36 -7.60
N CYS A 293 3.23 20.18 -6.31
CA CYS A 293 4.06 21.11 -5.54
C CYS A 293 5.48 20.60 -5.29
N THR A 294 5.81 19.35 -5.63
CA THR A 294 7.13 18.80 -5.34
C THR A 294 8.24 19.49 -6.15
N THR A 295 9.40 19.64 -5.52
CA THR A 295 10.58 20.30 -6.13
C THR A 295 11.25 19.47 -7.22
N HIS A 296 11.01 18.15 -7.20
CA HIS A 296 11.49 17.18 -8.18
C HIS A 296 10.41 16.13 -8.43
N PRO A 297 10.43 15.41 -9.57
CA PRO A 297 9.53 14.27 -9.79
C PRO A 297 9.64 13.29 -8.62
N THR A 298 8.52 13.05 -7.94
CA THR A 298 8.45 12.28 -6.70
C THR A 298 7.29 11.31 -6.81
N ILE A 299 7.51 10.04 -6.46
CA ILE A 299 6.43 9.07 -6.35
C ILE A 299 5.67 9.39 -5.06
N VAL A 300 4.36 9.63 -5.15
CA VAL A 300 3.52 10.02 -4.01
C VAL A 300 2.50 8.93 -3.73
N GLY A 301 2.73 8.19 -2.68
CA GLY A 301 1.89 7.11 -2.20
C GLY A 301 0.87 7.54 -1.16
N GLY A 302 -0.33 6.95 -1.23
CA GLY A 302 -1.28 6.96 -0.12
C GLY A 302 -0.96 5.84 0.88
N GLN A 303 -1.28 6.08 2.13
CA GLN A 303 -1.20 5.07 3.20
C GLN A 303 -2.39 4.11 3.12
N MET A 304 -2.20 2.89 3.62
CA MET A 304 -3.26 1.89 3.71
C MET A 304 -3.84 1.87 5.12
N LEU A 305 -5.15 2.07 5.23
CA LEU A 305 -5.95 1.83 6.43
C LEU A 305 -6.60 0.44 6.32
N ASN A 306 -6.82 -0.21 7.46
CA ASN A 306 -7.42 -1.54 7.53
C ASN A 306 -8.94 -1.48 7.32
N LEU A 307 -9.48 -2.14 6.31
CA LEU A 307 -10.91 -2.10 5.97
C LEU A 307 -11.80 -2.70 7.06
N LEU A 308 -11.40 -3.82 7.67
CA LEU A 308 -12.15 -4.47 8.74
C LEU A 308 -11.98 -3.73 10.08
N HIS A 309 -10.80 -3.12 10.30
CA HIS A 309 -10.48 -2.34 11.49
C HIS A 309 -10.17 -0.87 11.14
N PRO A 310 -11.17 -0.07 10.71
CA PRO A 310 -10.96 1.22 10.04
C PRO A 310 -10.23 2.30 10.83
N GLY A 311 -10.08 2.13 12.15
CA GLY A 311 -9.26 3.00 13.00
C GLY A 311 -7.75 2.72 12.96
N HIS A 312 -7.29 1.69 12.23
CA HIS A 312 -5.88 1.31 12.16
C HIS A 312 -5.25 1.67 10.82
N VAL A 313 -4.06 2.27 10.86
CA VAL A 313 -3.15 2.32 9.72
C VAL A 313 -2.32 1.05 9.70
N HIS A 314 -2.23 0.39 8.54
CA HIS A 314 -1.41 -0.81 8.38
C HIS A 314 0.05 -0.50 8.67
N ILE A 315 0.59 0.49 7.95
CA ILE A 315 1.97 0.94 8.08
C ILE A 315 2.14 2.29 7.39
N THR A 316 2.94 3.17 7.98
CA THR A 316 3.07 4.56 7.50
C THR A 316 4.27 4.78 6.57
N ALA A 317 5.31 3.95 6.66
CA ALA A 317 6.47 3.95 5.78
C ALA A 317 7.18 2.59 5.82
N GLU A 318 7.56 2.09 4.65
CA GLU A 318 8.00 0.71 4.46
C GLU A 318 9.37 0.60 3.77
N TYR A 319 10.07 -0.48 4.08
CA TYR A 319 11.18 -1.01 3.28
C TYR A 319 11.08 -2.52 3.12
N ALA A 320 11.93 -3.08 2.26
CA ALA A 320 12.08 -4.50 2.04
C ALA A 320 13.52 -4.96 2.32
N GLU A 321 13.69 -6.24 2.62
CA GLU A 321 14.99 -6.91 2.68
C GLU A 321 15.02 -7.98 1.57
N PRO A 322 15.35 -7.64 0.32
CA PRO A 322 15.22 -8.56 -0.82
C PRO A 322 15.96 -9.89 -0.62
N GLU A 323 17.22 -9.85 -0.15
CA GLU A 323 18.02 -11.07 0.08
C GLU A 323 17.46 -11.98 1.18
N ARG A 324 16.58 -11.44 2.04
CA ARG A 324 15.88 -12.18 3.10
C ARG A 324 14.43 -12.49 2.75
N LEU A 325 13.98 -12.13 1.54
CA LEU A 325 12.61 -12.35 1.05
C LEU A 325 11.55 -11.78 2.00
N ARG A 326 11.84 -10.60 2.58
CA ARG A 326 10.92 -9.86 3.47
C ARG A 326 10.54 -8.55 2.82
N VAL A 327 9.26 -8.21 2.90
CA VAL A 327 8.64 -7.00 2.39
C VAL A 327 7.76 -6.41 3.49
N GLY A 328 7.38 -5.13 3.38
CA GLY A 328 6.51 -4.46 4.33
C GLY A 328 7.11 -4.32 5.73
N ARG A 329 8.43 -4.02 5.80
CA ARG A 329 9.10 -3.78 7.07
C ARG A 329 8.92 -2.31 7.47
N PRO A 330 8.55 -2.01 8.72
CA PRO A 330 8.42 -0.62 9.16
C PRO A 330 9.78 0.06 9.20
N ILE A 331 9.89 1.19 8.51
CA ILE A 331 11.02 2.11 8.70
C ILE A 331 11.07 2.50 10.17
N PRO A 332 12.25 2.58 10.82
CA PRO A 332 12.34 3.05 12.20
C PRO A 332 11.65 4.40 12.40
N GLY A 333 10.65 4.43 13.30
CA GLY A 333 9.82 5.61 13.58
C GLY A 333 8.48 5.64 12.83
N ALA A 334 8.25 4.73 11.88
CA ALA A 334 6.93 4.50 11.29
C ALA A 334 5.96 3.90 12.34
N LEU A 335 4.68 4.23 12.21
CA LEU A 335 3.59 3.46 12.80
C LEU A 335 3.38 2.18 11.98
N GLU A 336 3.16 1.07 12.67
CA GLU A 336 2.77 -0.26 12.16
C GLU A 336 1.57 -0.71 12.99
N GLU A 337 0.49 -1.11 12.32
CA GLU A 337 -0.81 -1.42 12.93
C GLU A 337 -1.24 -0.36 13.96
N GLY A 338 -1.06 0.91 13.61
CA GLY A 338 -1.23 2.04 14.52
C GLY A 338 -2.69 2.39 14.71
N PHE A 339 -3.20 2.33 15.94
CA PHE A 339 -4.57 2.74 16.26
C PHE A 339 -4.68 4.29 16.32
N LEU A 340 -5.20 4.89 15.25
CA LEU A 340 -5.23 6.34 15.02
C LEU A 340 -6.23 7.08 15.93
N LEU A 341 -7.17 6.37 16.55
CA LEU A 341 -8.06 6.91 17.58
C LEU A 341 -7.45 6.81 18.99
N GLY A 342 -6.29 6.16 19.10
CA GLY A 342 -5.61 5.95 20.36
C GLY A 342 -4.88 7.20 20.86
N ARG A 343 -4.34 7.06 22.07
CA ARG A 343 -3.47 8.04 22.72
C ARG A 343 -2.14 7.38 23.08
N ASP A 344 -1.07 8.16 23.01
CA ASP A 344 0.24 7.72 23.50
C ASP A 344 0.34 7.82 25.04
N GLU A 345 1.49 7.48 25.60
CA GLU A 345 1.76 7.51 27.04
C GLU A 345 1.62 8.91 27.68
N ARG A 346 1.67 9.98 26.87
CA ARG A 346 1.47 11.37 27.30
C ARG A 346 0.00 11.81 27.12
N LEU A 347 -0.89 10.88 26.79
CA LEU A 347 -2.30 11.10 26.45
C LEU A 347 -2.49 12.00 25.22
N LEU A 348 -1.49 12.07 24.34
CA LEU A 348 -1.57 12.83 23.09
C LEU A 348 -2.05 11.93 21.94
N PRO A 349 -2.74 12.48 20.93
CA PRO A 349 -3.21 11.71 19.78
C PRO A 349 -2.09 10.90 19.10
N ILE A 350 -2.40 9.68 18.69
CA ILE A 350 -1.53 8.87 17.84
C ILE A 350 -1.68 9.37 16.40
N VAL A 351 -0.80 10.30 16.03
CA VAL A 351 -0.66 10.81 14.67
C VAL A 351 0.81 10.80 14.27
N GLN A 352 1.07 10.72 12.96
CA GLN A 352 2.44 10.73 12.44
C GLN A 352 3.02 12.16 12.49
N GLU A 353 3.82 12.41 13.53
CA GLU A 353 4.44 13.71 13.78
C GLU A 353 5.82 13.80 13.17
N ARG A 354 6.62 12.75 13.31
CA ARG A 354 7.94 12.67 12.71
C ARG A 354 7.81 12.40 11.22
N ARG A 355 8.64 13.06 10.43
CA ARG A 355 8.86 12.67 9.04
C ARG A 355 9.55 11.32 9.00
N VAL A 356 8.99 10.39 8.23
CA VAL A 356 9.57 9.08 8.00
C VAL A 356 9.57 8.85 6.49
N ASP A 357 10.75 8.75 5.91
CA ASP A 357 10.88 8.53 4.48
C ASP A 357 10.70 7.04 4.18
N THR A 358 9.83 6.72 3.22
CA THR A 358 9.58 5.35 2.75
C THR A 358 10.53 5.02 1.59
N GLU A 359 10.82 3.74 1.37
CA GLU A 359 11.64 3.33 0.21
C GLU A 359 10.79 2.95 -1.02
N TYR A 360 9.52 2.58 -0.81
CA TYR A 360 8.52 2.34 -1.85
C TYR A 360 7.11 2.62 -1.28
N ASN A 361 6.07 2.53 -2.12
CA ASN A 361 4.68 2.52 -1.65
C ASN A 361 3.90 1.47 -2.42
N GLY A 362 3.00 0.76 -1.75
CA GLY A 362 2.08 -0.15 -2.41
C GLY A 362 1.18 0.57 -3.42
N TRP A 363 0.76 -0.16 -4.45
CA TRP A 363 -0.05 0.39 -5.55
C TRP A 363 -1.56 0.39 -5.30
N TRP A 364 -2.00 0.12 -4.06
CA TRP A 364 -3.39 0.36 -3.62
C TRP A 364 -3.83 1.81 -3.87
N SER A 365 -2.89 2.75 -3.73
CA SER A 365 -3.01 4.14 -4.19
C SER A 365 -1.63 4.79 -4.30
N CYS A 366 -1.14 5.01 -5.52
CA CYS A 366 0.20 5.55 -5.74
C CYS A 366 0.27 6.40 -7.03
N LEU A 367 0.64 7.67 -6.88
CA LEU A 367 0.88 8.59 -7.99
C LEU A 367 2.34 8.46 -8.46
N ILE A 368 2.51 8.06 -9.71
CA ILE A 368 3.80 7.95 -10.39
C ILE A 368 3.89 9.04 -11.45
N PRO A 369 4.86 9.97 -11.34
CA PRO A 369 5.05 10.98 -12.38
C PRO A 369 5.58 10.39 -13.69
N ALA A 370 5.08 10.86 -14.83
CA ALA A 370 5.53 10.39 -16.14
C ALA A 370 7.05 10.51 -16.37
N PRO A 371 7.75 11.58 -15.92
CA PRO A 371 9.19 11.66 -16.07
C PRO A 371 9.96 10.53 -15.39
N VAL A 372 9.41 9.93 -14.33
CA VAL A 372 10.02 8.77 -13.68
C VAL A 372 9.98 7.59 -14.65
N VAL A 373 8.82 7.27 -15.23
CA VAL A 373 8.67 6.19 -16.21
C VAL A 373 9.56 6.40 -17.43
N ARG A 374 9.64 7.64 -17.94
CA ARG A 374 10.53 7.98 -19.07
C ARG A 374 12.01 7.75 -18.75
N ALA A 375 12.42 8.01 -17.51
CA ALA A 375 13.80 7.88 -17.09
C ALA A 375 14.22 6.43 -16.78
N ILE A 376 13.35 5.62 -16.16
CA ILE A 376 13.72 4.29 -15.64
C ILE A 376 12.98 3.12 -16.33
N GLY A 377 12.11 3.41 -17.30
CA GLY A 377 11.27 2.42 -17.97
C GLY A 377 10.06 1.98 -17.15
N TYR A 378 9.38 0.95 -17.64
CA TYR A 378 8.16 0.40 -17.03
C TYR A 378 8.46 -0.57 -15.89
N PRO A 379 7.48 -0.89 -15.03
CA PRO A 379 7.60 -2.01 -14.11
C PRO A 379 8.04 -3.32 -14.78
N LEU A 380 8.69 -4.19 -14.01
CA LEU A 380 8.99 -5.54 -14.47
C LEU A 380 7.70 -6.30 -14.81
N PRO A 381 7.70 -7.15 -15.87
CA PRO A 381 6.55 -7.98 -16.26
C PRO A 381 6.36 -9.17 -15.31
N LEU A 382 6.13 -8.86 -14.04
CA LEU A 382 5.72 -9.78 -12.99
C LEU A 382 4.20 -10.00 -13.07
N PHE A 383 3.69 -11.05 -12.44
CA PHE A 383 2.24 -11.24 -12.34
C PHE A 383 1.67 -10.52 -11.09
N PHE A 384 2.35 -10.64 -9.95
CA PHE A 384 1.84 -10.17 -8.66
C PHE A 384 2.98 -10.00 -7.66
N GLN A 385 2.96 -8.94 -6.84
CA GLN A 385 3.90 -8.60 -5.76
C GLN A 385 5.35 -8.30 -6.19
N TRP A 386 5.99 -7.40 -5.43
CA TRP A 386 7.37 -6.88 -5.60
C TRP A 386 7.57 -5.94 -6.79
N ASP A 387 6.58 -5.78 -7.64
CA ASP A 387 6.52 -4.80 -8.71
C ASP A 387 6.61 -3.37 -8.17
N ASP A 388 5.86 -3.06 -7.13
CA ASP A 388 5.91 -1.81 -6.37
C ASP A 388 7.26 -1.57 -5.68
N VAL A 389 7.78 -2.58 -4.97
CA VAL A 389 9.06 -2.52 -4.25
C VAL A 389 10.22 -2.29 -5.21
N GLU A 390 10.28 -3.10 -6.28
CA GLU A 390 11.38 -3.02 -7.24
C GLU A 390 11.36 -1.68 -7.98
N PHE A 391 10.18 -1.20 -8.38
CA PHE A 391 10.04 0.08 -9.05
C PHE A 391 10.45 1.24 -8.14
N GLY A 392 10.03 1.24 -6.86
CA GLY A 392 10.41 2.24 -5.88
C GLY A 392 11.93 2.26 -5.61
N TYR A 393 12.54 1.08 -5.48
CA TYR A 393 13.99 0.96 -5.26
C TYR A 393 14.77 1.45 -6.47
N ARG A 394 14.35 1.07 -7.68
CA ARG A 394 14.97 1.54 -8.91
C ARG A 394 14.81 3.05 -9.11
N ALA A 395 13.63 3.60 -8.80
CA ALA A 395 13.39 5.05 -8.85
C ALA A 395 14.37 5.80 -7.93
N ARG A 396 14.55 5.31 -6.70
CA ARG A 396 15.51 5.87 -5.75
C ARG A 396 16.96 5.79 -6.24
N GLU A 397 17.36 4.67 -6.85
CA GLU A 397 18.69 4.52 -7.47
C GLU A 397 18.97 5.57 -8.56
N HIS A 398 17.92 6.09 -9.20
CA HIS A 398 17.97 7.15 -10.21
C HIS A 398 17.64 8.55 -9.65
N GLY A 399 17.57 8.71 -8.33
CA GLY A 399 17.37 10.00 -7.68
C GLY A 399 15.91 10.45 -7.57
N PHE A 400 14.94 9.59 -7.87
CA PHE A 400 13.52 9.87 -7.68
C PHE A 400 13.06 9.35 -6.31
N PRO A 401 12.69 10.23 -5.36
CA PRO A 401 12.23 9.81 -4.04
C PRO A 401 10.80 9.26 -4.08
N THR A 402 10.44 8.50 -3.05
CA THR A 402 9.08 8.07 -2.76
C THR A 402 8.62 8.69 -1.44
N VAL A 403 7.39 9.20 -1.40
CA VAL A 403 6.75 9.74 -0.20
C VAL A 403 5.46 8.98 0.05
N SER A 404 5.33 8.36 1.24
CA SER A 404 4.04 7.90 1.76
C SER A 404 3.41 9.07 2.50
N LEU A 405 2.42 9.71 1.88
CA LEU A 405 1.85 10.99 2.35
C LEU A 405 0.85 10.73 3.49
N PRO A 406 1.13 11.15 4.74
CA PRO A 406 0.22 10.89 5.82
C PRO A 406 -1.05 11.75 5.71
N GLY A 407 -2.17 11.18 6.16
CA GLY A 407 -3.48 11.79 5.97
C GLY A 407 -4.04 11.62 4.57
N ALA A 408 -3.34 10.95 3.65
CA ALA A 408 -3.89 10.54 2.36
C ALA A 408 -3.90 9.01 2.34
N GLY A 409 -5.06 8.37 2.30
CA GLY A 409 -5.12 6.91 2.35
C GLY A 409 -6.40 6.30 1.80
N VAL A 410 -6.40 4.97 1.71
CA VAL A 410 -7.57 4.17 1.35
C VAL A 410 -7.74 3.07 2.38
N TRP A 411 -8.98 2.64 2.60
CA TRP A 411 -9.24 1.44 3.38
C TRP A 411 -9.19 0.24 2.46
N HIS A 412 -8.35 -0.73 2.78
CA HIS A 412 -8.14 -1.93 1.98
C HIS A 412 -8.01 -3.16 2.89
N ALA A 413 -8.10 -4.36 2.33
CA ALA A 413 -8.13 -5.61 3.08
C ALA A 413 -6.99 -5.71 4.10
N ASP A 414 -7.33 -6.00 5.37
CA ASP A 414 -6.39 -6.15 6.47
C ASP A 414 -5.36 -7.25 6.19
N PHE A 415 -4.10 -6.87 5.94
CA PHE A 415 -3.05 -7.85 5.61
C PHE A 415 -2.75 -8.79 6.77
N GLY A 416 -2.93 -8.34 8.01
CA GLY A 416 -2.85 -9.19 9.20
C GLY A 416 -3.86 -10.34 9.24
N TRP A 417 -4.95 -10.25 8.47
CA TRP A 417 -6.00 -11.29 8.37
C TRP A 417 -5.85 -12.20 7.15
N LYS A 418 -4.85 -11.95 6.28
CA LYS A 418 -4.56 -12.83 5.13
C LYS A 418 -3.66 -13.98 5.55
N ASP A 419 -4.01 -15.21 5.17
CA ASP A 419 -3.19 -16.36 5.49
C ASP A 419 -1.91 -16.34 4.64
N TRP A 420 -0.78 -16.69 5.27
CA TRP A 420 0.50 -16.80 4.60
C TRP A 420 0.58 -18.04 3.69
N ASP A 421 -0.22 -19.08 3.99
CA ASP A 421 -0.25 -20.35 3.27
C ASP A 421 -1.13 -20.31 2.01
N GLU A 422 -0.76 -19.42 1.10
CA GLU A 422 -1.50 -19.16 -0.14
C GLU A 422 -0.66 -19.37 -1.41
N TRP A 423 -1.35 -19.59 -2.53
CA TRP A 423 -0.72 -19.88 -3.82
C TRP A 423 0.17 -18.75 -4.34
N HIS A 424 -0.23 -17.51 -4.08
CA HIS A 424 0.52 -16.34 -4.53
C HIS A 424 1.87 -16.18 -3.82
N ARG A 425 2.13 -16.95 -2.75
CA ARG A 425 3.41 -16.94 -2.02
C ARG A 425 4.59 -17.36 -2.91
N TYR A 426 4.33 -18.19 -3.93
CA TYR A 426 5.30 -18.49 -4.99
C TYR A 426 5.85 -17.20 -5.63
N PHE A 427 4.98 -16.25 -5.99
CA PHE A 427 5.39 -14.99 -6.61
C PHE A 427 6.19 -14.15 -5.63
N ASN A 428 5.76 -14.07 -4.36
CA ASN A 428 6.54 -13.36 -3.34
C ASN A 428 7.99 -13.85 -3.26
N GLN A 429 8.18 -15.18 -3.25
CA GLN A 429 9.50 -15.79 -3.09
C GLN A 429 10.33 -15.63 -4.38
N ARG A 430 9.75 -15.91 -5.55
CA ARG A 430 10.43 -15.79 -6.83
C ARG A 430 10.80 -14.35 -7.12
N ASN A 431 9.85 -13.44 -6.99
CA ASN A 431 10.04 -12.03 -7.32
C ASN A 431 10.99 -11.37 -6.30
N GLY A 432 10.95 -11.77 -5.02
CA GLY A 432 11.97 -11.33 -4.04
C GLY A 432 13.39 -11.74 -4.43
N LEU A 433 13.60 -12.94 -5.00
CA LEU A 433 14.90 -13.36 -5.55
C LEU A 433 15.30 -12.52 -6.78
N ILE A 434 14.34 -12.20 -7.66
CA ILE A 434 14.57 -11.31 -8.81
C ILE A 434 14.96 -9.91 -8.34
N THR A 435 14.21 -9.32 -7.39
CA THR A 435 14.53 -8.00 -6.81
C THR A 435 15.87 -8.01 -6.09
N ALA A 436 16.20 -9.08 -5.36
CA ALA A 436 17.54 -9.24 -4.77
C ALA A 436 18.62 -9.27 -5.85
N ALA A 437 18.38 -9.99 -6.95
CA ALA A 437 19.31 -10.03 -8.06
C ALA A 437 19.50 -8.67 -8.74
N LEU A 438 18.49 -7.81 -8.78
CA LEU A 438 18.56 -6.52 -9.45
C LEU A 438 19.10 -5.41 -8.54
N ARG A 439 18.58 -5.31 -7.31
CA ARG A 439 18.77 -4.16 -6.40
C ARG A 439 19.80 -4.35 -5.30
N THR A 440 20.41 -5.54 -5.18
CA THR A 440 21.46 -5.79 -4.18
C THR A 440 22.75 -6.36 -4.79
N GLY A 441 23.72 -6.64 -3.92
CA GLY A 441 24.95 -7.37 -4.28
C GLY A 441 24.72 -8.88 -4.50
N PHE A 442 23.52 -9.38 -4.19
CA PHE A 442 23.15 -10.79 -4.21
C PHE A 442 24.14 -11.67 -3.41
N ASP A 443 24.23 -11.45 -2.09
CA ASP A 443 25.07 -12.32 -1.24
C ASP A 443 24.52 -13.74 -1.22
N ARG A 444 25.20 -14.64 -1.95
CA ARG A 444 24.79 -16.04 -2.09
C ARG A 444 24.61 -16.74 -0.75
N ARG A 445 25.36 -16.37 0.29
CA ARG A 445 25.27 -17.03 1.61
C ARG A 445 23.97 -16.63 2.31
N THR A 446 23.65 -15.34 2.32
CA THR A 446 22.39 -14.82 2.87
C THR A 446 21.19 -15.39 2.12
N VAL A 447 21.15 -15.26 0.79
CA VAL A 447 20.04 -15.76 -0.04
C VAL A 447 19.83 -17.27 0.13
N THR A 448 20.91 -18.06 0.03
CA THR A 448 20.82 -19.52 0.22
C THR A 448 20.38 -19.87 1.65
N GLY A 449 20.93 -19.18 2.65
CA GLY A 449 20.58 -19.36 4.06
C GLY A 449 19.11 -19.10 4.32
N THR A 450 18.55 -18.02 3.76
CA THR A 450 17.13 -17.68 3.85
C THR A 450 16.25 -18.75 3.23
N VAL A 451 16.57 -19.23 2.01
CA VAL A 451 15.80 -20.30 1.36
C VAL A 451 15.85 -21.60 2.17
N VAL A 452 17.03 -21.96 2.69
CA VAL A 452 17.19 -23.14 3.57
C VAL A 452 16.36 -22.99 4.84
N GLU A 453 16.39 -21.82 5.47
CA GLU A 453 15.61 -21.54 6.68
C GLU A 453 14.11 -21.70 6.42
N LEU A 454 13.58 -21.06 5.38
CA LEU A 454 12.16 -21.15 5.01
C LEU A 454 11.75 -22.59 4.70
N LEU A 455 12.53 -23.27 3.86
CA LEU A 455 12.28 -24.67 3.50
C LEU A 455 12.27 -25.56 4.75
N ALA A 456 13.27 -25.41 5.61
CA ALA A 456 13.39 -26.19 6.84
C ALA A 456 12.19 -25.97 7.77
N GLN A 457 11.69 -24.73 7.88
CA GLN A 457 10.50 -24.39 8.67
C GLN A 457 9.22 -25.00 8.06
N TYR A 458 8.99 -24.84 6.75
CA TYR A 458 7.81 -25.39 6.08
C TYR A 458 7.73 -26.91 6.20
N LEU A 459 8.86 -27.61 6.04
CA LEU A 459 8.90 -29.07 6.12
C LEU A 459 8.52 -29.60 7.52
N VAL A 460 9.04 -28.98 8.59
CA VAL A 460 8.68 -29.41 9.97
C VAL A 460 7.31 -28.92 10.40
N ALA A 461 6.81 -27.82 9.82
CA ALA A 461 5.45 -27.32 10.04
C ALA A 461 4.39 -28.07 9.22
N MET A 462 4.78 -29.12 8.46
CA MET A 462 3.89 -29.90 7.59
C MET A 462 3.20 -29.04 6.52
N GLN A 463 3.88 -28.01 6.03
CA GLN A 463 3.43 -27.12 4.94
C GLN A 463 4.09 -27.57 3.62
N TYR A 464 3.76 -28.76 3.16
CA TYR A 464 4.43 -29.38 2.02
C TYR A 464 4.12 -28.67 0.70
N GLY A 465 2.88 -28.17 0.54
CA GLY A 465 2.52 -27.31 -0.58
C GLY A 465 3.35 -26.03 -0.67
N LEU A 466 3.59 -25.33 0.46
CA LEU A 466 4.48 -24.17 0.48
C LEU A 466 5.93 -24.52 0.15
N ALA A 467 6.44 -25.63 0.69
CA ALA A 467 7.77 -26.12 0.37
C ALA A 467 7.90 -26.42 -1.14
N ALA A 468 6.91 -27.08 -1.74
CA ALA A 468 6.90 -27.37 -3.18
C ALA A 468 6.91 -26.10 -4.03
N THR A 469 6.10 -25.10 -3.67
CA THR A 469 6.07 -23.82 -4.38
C THR A 469 7.33 -22.98 -4.16
N LEU A 470 7.96 -23.04 -2.97
CA LEU A 470 9.25 -22.39 -2.73
C LEU A 470 10.36 -22.97 -3.61
N LEU A 471 10.43 -24.29 -3.71
CA LEU A 471 11.42 -24.94 -4.58
C LEU A 471 11.20 -24.58 -6.05
N THR A 472 9.93 -24.54 -6.48
CA THR A 472 9.56 -24.12 -7.84
C THR A 472 9.93 -22.65 -8.08
N ALA A 473 9.70 -21.76 -7.11
CA ALA A 473 10.09 -20.34 -7.21
C ALA A 473 11.60 -20.16 -7.38
N VAL A 474 12.41 -20.91 -6.63
CA VAL A 474 13.88 -20.89 -6.73
C VAL A 474 14.33 -21.45 -8.08
N GLU A 475 13.72 -22.55 -8.54
CA GLU A 475 14.03 -23.15 -9.84
C GLU A 475 13.71 -22.19 -10.98
N ASP A 476 12.53 -21.57 -11.00
CA ASP A 476 12.16 -20.58 -12.02
C ASP A 476 13.10 -19.36 -12.02
N PHE A 477 13.49 -18.86 -10.83
CA PHE A 477 14.51 -17.81 -10.74
C PHE A 477 15.84 -18.22 -11.39
N LEU A 478 16.25 -19.49 -11.20
CA LEU A 478 17.48 -20.04 -11.79
C LEU A 478 17.36 -20.30 -13.29
N GLU A 479 16.17 -20.53 -13.84
CA GLU A 479 15.99 -20.61 -15.30
C GLU A 479 16.23 -19.24 -15.97
N GLY A 480 15.91 -18.15 -15.27
CA GLY A 480 16.28 -16.78 -15.64
C GLY A 480 15.22 -16.04 -16.45
N PRO A 481 15.56 -14.87 -17.04
CA PRO A 481 14.59 -13.87 -17.49
C PRO A 481 13.50 -14.28 -18.47
N ALA A 482 13.71 -15.35 -19.24
CA ALA A 482 12.73 -15.85 -20.21
C ALA A 482 11.42 -16.33 -19.54
N ILE A 483 11.44 -16.64 -18.24
CA ILE A 483 10.23 -17.02 -17.49
C ILE A 483 9.19 -15.90 -17.39
N LEU A 484 9.58 -14.65 -17.70
CA LEU A 484 8.68 -13.49 -17.71
C LEU A 484 8.22 -13.11 -19.12
N ASP A 485 8.58 -13.88 -20.15
CA ASP A 485 8.21 -13.54 -21.52
C ASP A 485 6.70 -13.60 -21.76
N ASP A 486 5.91 -14.30 -20.93
CA ASP A 486 4.44 -14.28 -20.95
C ASP A 486 3.82 -13.42 -19.84
N GLY A 487 4.60 -12.54 -19.19
CA GLY A 487 4.16 -11.79 -18.02
C GLY A 487 3.88 -12.68 -16.79
N SER A 488 4.41 -13.91 -16.78
CA SER A 488 4.10 -14.93 -15.78
C SER A 488 2.63 -15.35 -15.69
N ALA A 489 1.82 -15.10 -16.73
CA ALA A 489 0.42 -15.48 -16.75
C ALA A 489 0.24 -17.00 -16.62
N ALA A 490 1.03 -17.81 -17.34
CA ALA A 490 0.96 -19.26 -17.25
C ALA A 490 1.40 -19.81 -15.88
N ALA A 491 2.25 -19.07 -15.15
CA ALA A 491 2.71 -19.46 -13.83
C ALA A 491 1.56 -19.54 -12.83
N ALA A 492 0.57 -18.63 -12.90
CA ALA A 492 -0.54 -18.62 -11.96
C ALA A 492 -1.36 -19.92 -12.00
N ALA A 493 -1.72 -20.39 -13.20
CA ALA A 493 -2.42 -21.65 -13.39
C ALA A 493 -1.57 -22.87 -12.96
N ARG A 494 -0.29 -22.89 -13.35
CA ARG A 494 0.66 -23.95 -13.00
C ARG A 494 0.82 -24.10 -11.48
N ILE A 495 0.97 -23.00 -10.75
CA ILE A 495 1.17 -23.03 -9.30
C ILE A 495 -0.09 -23.48 -8.55
N ARG A 496 -1.29 -23.08 -9.01
CA ARG A 496 -2.55 -23.61 -8.46
C ARG A 496 -2.64 -25.12 -8.65
N ALA A 497 -2.28 -25.63 -9.82
CA ALA A 497 -2.25 -27.07 -10.10
C ALA A 497 -1.24 -27.82 -9.20
N ILE A 498 -0.04 -27.26 -8.99
CA ILE A 498 0.94 -27.84 -8.05
C ILE A 498 0.36 -27.90 -6.64
N ARG A 499 -0.27 -26.82 -6.16
CA ARG A 499 -0.84 -26.76 -4.81
C ARG A 499 -2.01 -27.70 -4.60
N ALA A 500 -2.84 -27.92 -5.62
CA ALA A 500 -3.98 -28.85 -5.55
C ALA A 500 -3.55 -30.30 -5.21
N ALA A 501 -2.29 -30.68 -5.47
CA ALA A 501 -1.75 -31.98 -5.05
C ALA A 501 -1.52 -32.11 -3.53
N TYR A 502 -1.62 -31.01 -2.78
CA TYR A 502 -1.35 -30.90 -1.35
C TYR A 502 -2.62 -30.55 -0.57
N PRO A 503 -3.29 -31.54 0.06
CA PRO A 503 -4.58 -31.32 0.74
C PRO A 503 -4.55 -30.24 1.82
N GLU A 504 -3.41 -30.05 2.50
CA GLU A 504 -3.26 -29.05 3.55
C GLU A 504 -3.30 -27.59 3.05
N THR A 505 -3.24 -27.39 1.72
CA THR A 505 -3.30 -26.06 1.09
C THR A 505 -4.72 -25.54 0.89
N THR A 506 -5.74 -26.35 1.19
CA THR A 506 -7.14 -25.97 1.10
C THR A 506 -7.68 -25.73 2.51
N ALA A 507 -8.17 -24.52 2.77
CA ALA A 507 -8.95 -24.24 3.97
C ALA A 507 -10.35 -24.84 3.79
N VAL A 508 -10.84 -25.53 4.83
CA VAL A 508 -12.18 -26.10 4.86
C VAL A 508 -12.98 -25.47 6.02
N PRO A 509 -14.28 -25.19 5.83
CA PRO A 509 -15.13 -24.79 6.95
C PRO A 509 -15.07 -25.82 8.07
N ILE A 510 -15.00 -25.37 9.32
CA ILE A 510 -14.83 -26.27 10.47
C ILE A 510 -15.97 -27.31 10.58
N THR A 511 -17.17 -26.94 10.14
CA THR A 511 -18.37 -27.81 10.10
C THR A 511 -18.25 -28.93 9.06
N GLU A 512 -17.48 -28.70 7.99
CA GLU A 512 -17.27 -29.66 6.89
C GLU A 512 -16.00 -30.49 7.07
N ALA A 513 -15.12 -30.08 7.99
CA ALA A 513 -13.83 -30.71 8.24
C ALA A 513 -13.93 -32.14 8.84
N GLY A 514 -15.12 -32.57 9.28
CA GLY A 514 -15.37 -33.94 9.76
C GLY A 514 -14.50 -34.33 10.96
N LEU A 515 -14.18 -33.37 11.84
CA LEU A 515 -13.26 -33.56 12.96
C LEU A 515 -13.93 -34.33 14.11
N ASP A 516 -13.23 -35.31 14.69
CA ASP A 516 -13.62 -35.88 15.98
C ASP A 516 -13.40 -34.81 17.07
N PRO A 517 -14.38 -34.51 17.95
CA PRO A 517 -14.22 -33.54 19.03
C PRO A 517 -13.01 -33.79 19.94
N ARG A 518 -12.52 -35.02 20.03
CA ARG A 518 -11.30 -35.38 20.78
C ARG A 518 -10.01 -34.93 20.08
N GLU A 519 -10.07 -34.74 18.77
CA GLU A 519 -8.95 -34.30 17.93
C GLU A 519 -8.87 -32.77 17.83
N SER A 520 -9.90 -32.04 18.26
CA SER A 520 -10.03 -30.58 18.15
C SER A 520 -9.71 -29.82 19.44
N VAL A 521 -8.96 -30.42 20.37
CA VAL A 521 -8.50 -29.73 21.58
C VAL A 521 -7.56 -28.59 21.18
N VAL A 522 -7.80 -27.39 21.70
CA VAL A 522 -6.95 -26.22 21.44
C VAL A 522 -5.64 -26.35 22.21
N HIS A 523 -4.54 -26.14 21.51
CA HIS A 523 -3.21 -26.04 22.09
C HIS A 523 -2.62 -24.67 21.76
N LEU A 524 -2.18 -23.95 22.81
CA LEU A 524 -1.51 -22.67 22.66
C LEU A 524 0.00 -22.89 22.59
N ALA A 525 0.70 -22.02 21.86
CA ALA A 525 2.13 -22.13 21.75
C ALA A 525 2.79 -21.73 23.07
N GLY A 526 3.95 -22.35 23.35
CA GLY A 526 4.80 -21.92 24.47
C GLY A 526 5.57 -20.64 24.15
N HIS A 527 6.63 -20.37 24.90
CA HIS A 527 7.49 -19.22 24.62
C HIS A 527 8.23 -19.37 23.28
N THR A 528 8.38 -18.25 22.58
CA THR A 528 9.21 -18.16 21.37
C THR A 528 10.64 -18.65 21.65
N PRO A 529 11.14 -19.65 20.89
CA PRO A 529 12.45 -20.22 21.16
C PRO A 529 13.59 -19.22 20.89
N SER A 530 14.51 -19.07 21.84
CA SER A 530 15.71 -18.21 21.69
C SER A 530 16.82 -18.81 20.82
N LYS A 531 16.80 -20.13 20.58
CA LYS A 531 17.82 -20.85 19.79
C LYS A 531 17.18 -21.60 18.62
N MET A 532 16.82 -20.84 17.58
CA MET A 532 16.01 -21.31 16.43
C MET A 532 16.54 -22.62 15.81
N VAL A 533 17.84 -22.68 15.49
CA VAL A 533 18.47 -23.87 14.87
C VAL A 533 18.42 -25.11 15.78
N ARG A 534 18.70 -24.95 17.08
CA ARG A 534 18.66 -26.07 18.04
C ARG A 534 17.24 -26.58 18.23
N THR A 535 16.27 -25.66 18.28
CA THR A 535 14.85 -26.02 18.32
C THR A 535 14.47 -26.80 17.07
N TRP A 536 14.90 -26.36 15.90
CA TRP A 536 14.60 -27.05 14.64
C TRP A 536 15.12 -28.48 14.66
N LEU A 537 16.39 -28.67 15.04
CA LEU A 537 16.99 -30.00 15.14
C LEU A 537 16.22 -30.90 16.12
N LYS A 538 15.83 -30.35 17.28
CA LYS A 538 15.00 -31.07 18.26
C LYS A 538 13.66 -31.49 17.65
N ARG A 539 12.98 -30.61 16.91
CA ARG A 539 11.70 -30.93 16.24
C ARG A 539 11.86 -32.01 15.18
N ALA A 540 12.89 -31.90 14.32
CA ALA A 540 13.20 -32.90 13.32
C ALA A 540 13.44 -34.30 13.93
N VAL A 541 14.21 -34.38 15.03
CA VAL A 541 14.46 -35.66 15.74
C VAL A 541 13.18 -36.24 16.36
N LEU A 542 12.33 -35.40 16.98
CA LEU A 542 11.05 -35.85 17.53
C LEU A 542 10.14 -36.41 16.43
N GLN A 543 10.04 -35.73 15.30
CA GLN A 543 9.23 -36.18 14.17
C GLN A 543 9.79 -37.46 13.53
N ALA A 544 11.10 -37.56 13.34
CA ALA A 544 11.74 -38.75 12.78
C ALA A 544 11.57 -39.98 13.69
N SER A 545 11.63 -39.79 15.02
CA SER A 545 11.40 -40.87 15.99
C SER A 545 9.93 -41.21 16.24
N GLY A 546 8.99 -40.41 15.70
CA GLY A 546 7.55 -40.58 15.95
C GLY A 546 7.14 -40.30 17.40
N ARG A 547 7.96 -39.55 18.15
CA ARG A 547 7.75 -39.24 19.57
C ARG A 547 7.26 -37.81 19.78
N VAL A 548 6.45 -37.30 18.85
CA VAL A 548 5.89 -35.97 19.00
C VAL A 548 4.84 -35.96 20.13
N PRO A 549 4.71 -34.87 20.91
CA PRO A 549 3.83 -34.83 22.08
C PRO A 549 2.34 -34.96 21.77
N PHE A 550 1.89 -34.47 20.61
CA PHE A 550 0.48 -34.38 20.27
C PHE A 550 0.16 -35.24 19.05
N ARG A 551 -0.80 -36.15 19.17
CA ARG A 551 -1.29 -36.94 18.03
C ARG A 551 -2.14 -36.08 17.08
N SER A 552 -3.09 -35.34 17.64
CA SER A 552 -3.89 -34.34 16.94
C SER A 552 -4.17 -33.15 17.85
N GLY A 553 -4.44 -31.99 17.28
CA GLY A 553 -4.90 -30.82 18.03
C GLY A 553 -5.18 -29.61 17.14
N MET A 554 -5.98 -28.68 17.68
CA MET A 554 -6.28 -27.40 17.04
C MET A 554 -5.27 -26.33 17.46
N VAL A 555 -4.79 -25.57 16.49
CA VAL A 555 -3.79 -24.51 16.66
C VAL A 555 -4.38 -23.21 16.14
N PRO A 556 -4.64 -22.21 17.00
CA PRO A 556 -5.10 -20.89 16.58
C PRO A 556 -4.14 -20.25 15.58
N ALA A 557 -4.65 -19.39 14.69
CA ALA A 557 -3.89 -18.82 13.59
C ALA A 557 -2.63 -18.07 14.07
N GLY A 558 -2.78 -17.22 15.09
CA GLY A 558 -1.67 -16.49 15.73
C GLY A 558 -0.65 -17.38 16.47
N GLU A 559 -1.00 -18.62 16.78
CA GLU A 559 -0.16 -19.61 17.48
C GLU A 559 0.50 -20.61 16.52
N ALA A 560 0.24 -20.49 15.21
CA ALA A 560 0.61 -21.46 14.17
C ALA A 560 2.10 -21.38 13.74
N HIS A 561 3.00 -21.11 14.69
CA HIS A 561 4.43 -21.06 14.43
C HIS A 561 4.99 -22.44 14.09
N TRP A 562 6.01 -22.50 13.21
CA TRP A 562 6.62 -23.76 12.77
C TRP A 562 7.10 -24.63 13.94
N TRP A 563 7.65 -24.01 14.99
CA TRP A 563 8.20 -24.72 16.15
C TRP A 563 7.13 -25.28 17.09
N HIS A 564 5.90 -24.77 16.97
CA HIS A 564 4.73 -25.23 17.69
C HIS A 564 4.02 -26.33 16.89
N VAL A 565 3.67 -26.05 15.63
CA VAL A 565 3.03 -27.01 14.71
C VAL A 565 3.85 -28.28 14.54
N ALA A 566 5.18 -28.19 14.60
CA ALA A 566 6.06 -29.35 14.53
C ALA A 566 5.93 -30.36 15.70
N LEU A 567 5.16 -30.03 16.75
CA LEU A 567 4.86 -30.92 17.88
C LEU A 567 3.69 -31.88 17.63
N PHE A 568 3.03 -31.79 16.48
CA PHE A 568 1.83 -32.54 16.15
C PHE A 568 2.10 -33.59 15.08
N GLU A 569 1.40 -34.73 15.12
CA GLU A 569 1.29 -35.62 13.96
C GLU A 569 0.23 -35.14 12.97
N ARG A 570 -0.84 -34.53 13.50
CA ARG A 570 -1.90 -33.84 12.76
C ARG A 570 -2.22 -32.51 13.45
N ALA A 571 -2.07 -31.40 12.75
CA ALA A 571 -2.41 -30.07 13.26
C ALA A 571 -3.59 -29.50 12.47
N ILE A 572 -4.63 -29.08 13.18
CA ILE A 572 -5.80 -28.39 12.62
C ILE A 572 -5.55 -26.91 12.86
N VAL A 573 -5.08 -26.20 11.84
CA VAL A 573 -4.64 -24.81 11.97
C VAL A 573 -5.76 -23.90 11.52
N THR A 574 -6.19 -22.98 12.37
CA THR A 574 -7.16 -21.95 11.96
C THR A 574 -6.54 -21.06 10.89
N ASP A 575 -7.29 -20.79 9.82
CA ASP A 575 -6.90 -19.82 8.80
C ASP A 575 -6.88 -18.41 9.40
N MET A 576 -5.99 -17.52 8.94
CA MET A 576 -5.86 -16.16 9.50
C MET A 576 -7.14 -15.33 9.36
N ALA A 577 -7.97 -15.62 8.36
CA ALA A 577 -9.26 -14.95 8.18
C ALA A 577 -10.36 -15.51 9.12
N GLU A 578 -10.04 -16.53 9.92
CA GLU A 578 -10.95 -17.25 10.83
C GLU A 578 -12.16 -17.91 10.14
N THR A 579 -12.14 -18.02 8.81
CA THR A 579 -13.25 -18.59 8.01
C THR A 579 -13.24 -20.11 7.96
N GLY A 580 -12.13 -20.75 8.34
CA GLY A 580 -11.97 -22.20 8.27
C GLY A 580 -10.68 -22.69 8.90
N VAL A 581 -10.37 -23.95 8.62
CA VAL A 581 -9.17 -24.63 9.13
C VAL A 581 -8.42 -25.34 8.00
N ARG A 582 -7.09 -25.38 8.12
CA ARG A 582 -6.19 -26.18 7.28
C ARG A 582 -5.73 -27.39 8.08
N ILE A 583 -5.92 -28.57 7.52
CA ILE A 583 -5.52 -29.82 8.19
C ILE A 583 -4.15 -30.24 7.68
N ARG A 584 -3.14 -30.10 8.54
CA ARG A 584 -1.75 -30.48 8.25
C ARG A 584 -1.45 -31.83 8.87
N THR A 585 -1.15 -32.82 8.03
CA THR A 585 -0.85 -34.19 8.48
C THR A 585 0.55 -34.58 8.07
N ARG A 586 1.29 -35.19 8.99
CA ARG A 586 2.66 -35.63 8.74
C ARG A 586 2.70 -36.73 7.68
N ASP A 587 3.42 -36.47 6.61
CA ASP A 587 3.65 -37.41 5.52
C ASP A 587 5.16 -37.61 5.33
N ARG A 588 5.65 -38.81 5.65
CA ARG A 588 7.09 -39.13 5.60
C ARG A 588 7.62 -39.24 4.17
N GLU A 589 6.78 -39.67 3.24
CA GLU A 589 7.16 -39.84 1.84
C GLU A 589 7.31 -38.48 1.18
N ARG A 590 6.30 -37.61 1.32
CA ARG A 590 6.36 -36.22 0.84
C ARG A 590 7.49 -35.43 1.47
N LEU A 591 7.68 -35.56 2.78
CA LEU A 591 8.80 -34.93 3.48
C LEU A 591 10.14 -35.33 2.85
N ARG A 592 10.34 -36.64 2.59
CA ARG A 592 11.57 -37.15 1.98
C ARG A 592 11.76 -36.65 0.56
N GLU A 593 10.72 -36.70 -0.26
CA GLU A 593 10.73 -36.22 -1.64
C GLU A 593 11.13 -34.74 -1.72
N LEU A 594 10.44 -33.89 -0.97
CA LEU A 594 10.69 -32.44 -0.93
C LEU A 594 12.04 -32.11 -0.32
N ALA A 595 12.51 -32.86 0.68
CA ALA A 595 13.85 -32.68 1.24
C ALA A 595 14.94 -33.01 0.20
N VAL A 596 14.77 -34.10 -0.57
CA VAL A 596 15.73 -34.49 -1.62
C VAL A 596 15.75 -33.46 -2.76
N ARG A 597 14.58 -33.02 -3.24
CA ARG A 597 14.47 -31.92 -4.21
C ARG A 597 15.11 -30.65 -3.65
N GLY A 598 14.81 -30.34 -2.38
CA GLY A 598 15.35 -29.20 -1.65
C GLY A 598 16.86 -29.13 -1.61
N VAL A 599 17.54 -30.23 -1.28
CA VAL A 599 19.01 -30.28 -1.28
C VAL A 599 19.57 -29.98 -2.68
N ARG A 600 18.96 -30.52 -3.74
CA ARG A 600 19.37 -30.26 -5.12
C ARG A 600 19.19 -28.79 -5.49
N THR A 601 18.00 -28.24 -5.23
CA THR A 601 17.65 -26.86 -5.57
C THR A 601 18.47 -25.84 -4.78
N VAL A 602 18.69 -26.06 -3.49
CA VAL A 602 19.58 -25.23 -2.65
C VAL A 602 21.02 -25.28 -3.14
N ARG A 603 21.52 -26.47 -3.52
CA ARG A 603 22.87 -26.59 -4.10
C ARG A 603 22.99 -25.79 -5.39
N ARG A 604 22.00 -25.91 -6.29
CA ARG A 604 21.95 -25.09 -7.52
C ARG A 604 21.91 -23.60 -7.19
N LEU A 605 21.04 -23.16 -6.28
CA LEU A 605 20.96 -21.75 -5.88
C LEU A 605 22.31 -21.23 -5.36
N HIS A 606 23.02 -22.01 -4.56
CA HIS A 606 24.31 -21.62 -4.04
C HIS A 606 25.41 -21.50 -5.12
N THR A 607 25.38 -22.40 -6.12
CA THR A 607 26.42 -22.46 -7.17
C THR A 607 26.10 -21.58 -8.38
N GLU A 608 24.87 -21.65 -8.87
CA GLU A 608 24.37 -21.01 -10.09
C GLU A 608 23.72 -19.63 -9.81
N GLY A 609 23.29 -19.37 -8.57
CA GLY A 609 22.59 -18.14 -8.20
C GLY A 609 23.29 -16.84 -8.60
N PRO A 610 24.61 -16.66 -8.37
CA PRO A 610 25.32 -15.47 -8.82
C PRO A 610 25.30 -15.27 -10.34
N GLU A 611 25.31 -16.36 -11.11
CA GLU A 611 25.20 -16.28 -12.57
C GLU A 611 23.77 -15.97 -13.01
N ALA A 612 22.78 -16.57 -12.36
CA ALA A 612 21.38 -16.20 -12.57
C ALA A 612 21.17 -14.69 -12.29
N ALA A 613 21.72 -14.18 -11.20
CA ALA A 613 21.63 -12.76 -10.85
C ALA A 613 22.25 -11.84 -11.93
N ARG A 614 23.41 -12.23 -12.50
CA ARG A 614 24.00 -11.50 -13.64
C ARG A 614 23.09 -11.50 -14.87
N ARG A 615 22.45 -12.64 -15.19
CA ARG A 615 21.49 -12.72 -16.30
C ARG A 615 20.26 -11.84 -16.07
N TRP A 616 19.75 -11.77 -14.84
CA TRP A 616 18.66 -10.86 -14.48
C TRP A 616 19.05 -9.39 -14.67
N LYS A 617 20.21 -8.96 -14.13
CA LYS A 617 20.71 -7.58 -14.33
C LYS A 617 20.89 -7.25 -15.81
N ALA A 618 21.47 -8.16 -16.60
CA ALA A 618 21.69 -7.95 -18.03
C ALA A 618 20.38 -7.84 -18.84
N ALA A 619 19.32 -8.50 -18.38
CA ALA A 619 18.02 -8.47 -19.05
C ALA A 619 17.13 -7.30 -18.62
N GLU A 620 17.45 -6.60 -17.53
CA GLU A 620 16.60 -5.54 -16.98
C GLU A 620 16.21 -4.48 -18.02
N PRO A 621 17.14 -3.90 -18.82
CA PRO A 621 16.76 -2.88 -19.79
C PRO A 621 15.75 -3.38 -20.83
N ARG A 622 15.82 -4.67 -21.20
CA ARG A 622 14.83 -5.30 -22.09
C ARG A 622 13.50 -5.49 -21.38
N LEU A 623 13.52 -6.00 -20.14
CA LEU A 623 12.31 -6.32 -19.39
C LEU A 623 11.44 -5.09 -19.13
N THR A 624 12.06 -3.91 -18.99
CA THR A 624 11.36 -2.66 -18.66
C THR A 624 11.20 -1.73 -19.84
N ALA A 625 11.61 -2.18 -21.02
CA ALA A 625 11.40 -1.49 -22.28
C ALA A 625 9.92 -1.49 -22.68
N ARG A 626 9.54 -0.47 -23.45
CA ARG A 626 8.18 -0.33 -23.99
C ARG A 626 7.79 -1.55 -24.84
N GLU A 627 8.72 -2.03 -25.66
CA GLU A 627 8.53 -3.11 -26.61
C GLU A 627 8.14 -4.43 -25.93
N THR A 628 8.66 -4.69 -24.73
CA THR A 628 8.30 -5.87 -23.94
C THR A 628 6.84 -5.83 -23.55
N TRP A 629 6.35 -4.67 -23.12
CA TRP A 629 4.94 -4.47 -22.74
C TRP A 629 4.01 -4.42 -23.95
N THR A 630 4.41 -3.77 -25.06
CA THR A 630 3.67 -3.83 -26.33
C THR A 630 3.40 -5.27 -26.73
N ARG A 631 4.44 -6.13 -26.73
CA ARG A 631 4.30 -7.56 -27.05
C ARG A 631 3.36 -8.30 -26.11
N LEU A 632 3.35 -7.98 -24.81
CA LEU A 632 2.48 -8.62 -23.82
C LEU A 632 1.01 -8.19 -23.98
N PHE A 633 0.77 -6.92 -24.29
CA PHE A 633 -0.59 -6.41 -24.53
C PHE A 633 -1.17 -6.88 -25.87
N ASP A 634 -0.32 -7.02 -26.90
CA ASP A 634 -0.73 -7.51 -28.22
C ASP A 634 -0.86 -9.04 -28.29
N ALA A 635 -0.30 -9.77 -27.31
CA ALA A 635 -0.43 -11.21 -27.23
C ALA A 635 -1.91 -11.58 -27.03
N THR A 636 -2.55 -12.03 -28.11
CA THR A 636 -3.92 -12.53 -28.08
C THR A 636 -4.00 -13.72 -27.13
N PRO A 637 -5.07 -13.87 -26.30
CA PRO A 637 -5.27 -15.10 -25.54
C PRO A 637 -5.21 -16.28 -26.50
N GLY A 638 -4.29 -17.21 -26.26
CA GLY A 638 -3.83 -18.19 -27.24
C GLY A 638 -4.93 -18.96 -27.96
N SER A 639 -4.70 -19.13 -29.27
CA SER A 639 -5.09 -20.30 -30.05
C SER A 639 -4.67 -21.62 -29.40
#